data_AF-V9KL53-F1
#
_entry.id   AF-V9KL53-F1
#
_cell.length_a   1.000
_cell.length_b   1.000
_cell.length_c   1.000
_cell.angle_alpha   90.00
_cell.angle_beta   90.00
_cell.angle_gamma   90.00
#
_symmetry.space_group_name_H-M   'P 1'
#
loop_
_entity.id
_entity.type
_entity.pdbx_description
1 polymer ?
#
loop_
_entity_poly.entity_id
_entity_poly.type
_entity_poly.pdbx_seq_one_letter_code
_entity_poly.pdbx_strand_id
1 'polypeptide(L)'
;RYRVLLREDGLCVGDQRQTCKCLLENLIKDKTQYQFGRTKVFFRAGQVAYLEKLRGNKLRAACVLIQRRVRGWLQRRRYQHVRAATIAVQKYTRGFLAKRRTKGLRRARAALVIQKRYRMLVVRRLFVLLRTATVTIQAYAKGTAARVQYRKLVRERKAVMVQSWVRGWLARLSYRRTRHAVIFLQSCYRRMKARRELHKLKCEARSVEHYKQLNRGMENKILQLQVKVIEQNKENKVLVGQLASLAASYSRDFEKQKCELEQLQARAGDAKVLSLQRELEKLRAELDMARQEAAIVEEKTSREQTRLTESFEVLEKEKVQLSDELQKLKRHLQEQADSIEEQIALKVAAKSRELQSGFEAERSRYQNLVREFSRLEQRYENLKDEMSFIKESPGLKSNQSVQSCLSELSDQSSVFSALDAEGLIHHLEFQALENENRKLKAELEKGPGPGPGPGGRESSQDPLRSQLGAATREVNMYKEQLSQATRQLSAAERQIEEMKNKRLVLPRGGCKMTEEDLRHAYDAVCVANAILMEEIREQRAQHEDGTGELHTQLRALRQELDHQQEALGRERQQPAGTHPANHLQEEVYRLNNQNLELMEQAEKQDKMVYKLSRQLKAYVKSVKNFAVTSPASQSAGEPGSVSEITASVSTAGGQLGAGNFRGMLECRKEDEARFMRNLIIDLKPELPSLRELPSLPAFILFMVVRHA
;
A
#
# COMPACT_ATOMS: atom_id res chain seq x y z
N ARG A 1 -68.61 -69.31 51.63
CA ARG A 1 -68.11 -68.45 52.74
C ARG A 1 -66.67 -68.75 53.13
N TYR A 2 -66.33 -69.99 53.49
CA TYR A 2 -64.98 -70.37 53.96
C TYR A 2 -64.02 -70.85 52.87
N ARG A 3 -64.37 -70.69 51.58
CA ARG A 3 -63.51 -71.08 50.45
C ARG A 3 -62.11 -70.46 50.52
N VAL A 4 -62.01 -69.22 51.00
CA VAL A 4 -60.72 -68.52 51.16
C VAL A 4 -59.78 -69.20 52.16
N LEU A 5 -60.31 -69.99 53.11
CA LEU A 5 -59.51 -70.73 54.09
C LEU A 5 -58.90 -72.00 53.52
N LEU A 6 -59.45 -72.54 52.41
CA LEU A 6 -58.87 -73.69 51.71
C LEU A 6 -57.45 -73.38 51.23
N ARG A 7 -56.65 -74.44 51.17
CA ARG A 7 -55.41 -74.50 50.38
C ARG A 7 -55.75 -75.17 49.06
N GLU A 8 -55.06 -74.80 47.97
CA GLU A 8 -55.35 -75.34 46.63
C GLU A 8 -55.21 -76.87 46.57
N ASP A 9 -54.32 -77.44 47.38
CA ASP A 9 -54.07 -78.89 47.53
C ASP A 9 -55.25 -79.69 48.10
N GLY A 10 -56.29 -79.05 48.66
CA GLY A 10 -57.40 -79.69 49.37
C GLY A 10 -58.74 -79.70 48.63
N LEU A 11 -58.75 -79.38 47.34
CA LEU A 11 -59.96 -79.30 46.52
C LEU A 11 -60.29 -80.67 45.90
N CYS A 12 -61.30 -81.36 46.40
CA CYS A 12 -61.84 -82.55 45.73
C CYS A 12 -62.80 -82.09 44.62
N VAL A 13 -62.37 -82.17 43.36
CA VAL A 13 -63.19 -81.79 42.20
C VAL A 13 -64.37 -82.76 42.07
N GLY A 14 -65.59 -82.25 42.26
CA GLY A 14 -66.84 -83.02 42.16
C GLY A 14 -67.53 -83.34 43.49
N ASP A 15 -66.80 -83.40 44.62
CA ASP A 15 -67.38 -83.63 45.95
C ASP A 15 -67.14 -82.46 46.91
N GLN A 16 -68.11 -81.56 46.96
CA GLN A 16 -68.10 -80.40 47.87
C GLN A 16 -68.21 -80.83 49.35
N ARG A 17 -68.84 -81.97 49.64
CA ARG A 17 -69.01 -82.46 51.01
C ARG A 17 -67.69 -83.00 51.55
N GLN A 18 -66.95 -83.76 50.75
CA GLN A 18 -65.63 -84.25 51.12
C GLN A 18 -64.63 -83.08 51.27
N THR A 19 -64.69 -82.10 50.38
CA THR A 19 -63.89 -80.86 50.51
C THR A 19 -64.17 -80.11 51.83
N CYS A 20 -65.44 -80.06 52.27
CA CYS A 20 -65.81 -79.47 53.55
C CYS A 20 -65.33 -80.29 54.77
N LYS A 21 -65.32 -81.64 54.67
CA LYS A 21 -64.76 -82.51 55.71
C LYS A 21 -63.27 -82.27 55.89
N CYS A 22 -62.49 -82.35 54.82
CA CYS A 22 -61.04 -82.11 54.86
C CYS A 22 -60.72 -80.69 55.35
N LEU A 23 -61.51 -79.69 54.97
CA LEU A 23 -61.34 -78.32 55.46
C LEU A 23 -61.56 -78.22 56.98
N LEU A 24 -62.65 -78.78 57.50
CA LEU A 24 -62.99 -78.68 58.92
C LEU A 24 -62.04 -79.51 59.81
N GLU A 25 -61.60 -80.68 59.35
CA GLU A 25 -60.58 -81.48 60.04
C GLU A 25 -59.24 -80.74 60.17
N ASN A 26 -58.88 -79.92 59.18
CA ASN A 26 -57.66 -79.11 59.22
C ASN A 26 -57.80 -77.83 60.07
N LEU A 27 -59.00 -77.25 60.15
CA LEU A 27 -59.23 -75.98 60.87
C LEU A 27 -59.64 -76.19 62.34
N ILE A 28 -60.34 -77.28 62.66
CA ILE A 28 -60.85 -77.64 64.00
C ILE A 28 -60.33 -79.05 64.34
N LYS A 29 -59.30 -79.11 65.18
CA LYS A 29 -58.64 -80.38 65.57
C LYS A 29 -59.53 -81.28 66.43
N ASP A 30 -60.41 -80.69 67.24
CA ASP A 30 -61.32 -81.42 68.12
C ASP A 30 -62.61 -81.82 67.39
N LYS A 31 -62.79 -83.14 67.18
CA LYS A 31 -63.94 -83.71 66.45
C LYS A 31 -65.26 -83.63 67.22
N THR A 32 -65.24 -83.31 68.52
CA THR A 32 -66.47 -83.17 69.33
C THR A 32 -67.19 -81.83 69.11
N GLN A 33 -66.51 -80.87 68.47
CA GLN A 33 -66.98 -79.50 68.27
C GLN A 33 -67.89 -79.33 67.05
N TYR A 34 -67.94 -80.33 66.16
CA TYR A 34 -68.79 -80.33 64.97
C TYR A 34 -69.27 -81.75 64.62
N GLN A 35 -70.41 -81.85 63.93
CA GLN A 35 -70.92 -83.13 63.41
C GLN A 35 -71.52 -82.96 62.01
N PHE A 36 -71.32 -83.94 61.14
CA PHE A 36 -71.85 -83.96 59.77
C PHE A 36 -73.20 -84.71 59.71
N GLY A 37 -74.28 -83.99 59.41
CA GLY A 37 -75.56 -84.59 59.04
C GLY A 37 -75.63 -85.02 57.58
N ARG A 38 -76.82 -85.43 57.12
CA ARG A 38 -77.08 -85.77 55.70
C ARG A 38 -76.86 -84.58 54.77
N THR A 39 -77.31 -83.38 55.16
CA THR A 39 -77.27 -82.15 54.33
C THR A 39 -76.64 -80.94 55.01
N LYS A 40 -76.40 -80.97 56.33
CA LYS A 40 -75.90 -79.83 57.13
C LYS A 40 -74.76 -80.24 58.05
N VAL A 41 -73.94 -79.27 58.45
CA VAL A 41 -72.93 -79.44 59.49
C VAL A 41 -73.40 -78.72 60.75
N PHE A 42 -73.43 -79.42 61.87
CA PHE A 42 -73.81 -78.89 63.17
C PHE A 42 -72.55 -78.46 63.92
N PHE A 43 -72.56 -77.26 64.48
CA PHE A 43 -71.45 -76.69 65.23
C PHE A 43 -71.86 -76.42 66.68
N ARG A 44 -70.93 -76.62 67.62
CA ARG A 44 -71.08 -76.10 68.99
C ARG A 44 -71.02 -74.57 68.98
N ALA A 45 -71.59 -73.94 70.01
CA ALA A 45 -71.59 -72.49 70.16
C ALA A 45 -70.15 -71.93 70.09
N GLY A 46 -69.97 -70.80 69.40
CA GLY A 46 -68.66 -70.14 69.23
C GLY A 46 -67.78 -70.66 68.09
N GLN A 47 -68.02 -71.87 67.55
CA GLN A 47 -67.18 -72.43 66.48
C GLN A 47 -67.31 -71.68 65.15
N VAL A 48 -68.51 -71.22 64.80
CA VAL A 48 -68.71 -70.39 63.60
C VAL A 48 -68.00 -69.03 63.73
N ALA A 49 -68.01 -68.43 64.92
CA ALA A 49 -67.27 -67.19 65.20
C ALA A 49 -65.75 -67.39 65.12
N TYR A 50 -65.25 -68.54 65.57
CA TYR A 50 -63.84 -68.93 65.40
C TYR A 50 -63.46 -69.05 63.92
N LEU A 51 -64.29 -69.70 63.09
CA LEU A 51 -64.08 -69.78 61.64
C LEU A 51 -64.11 -68.40 60.95
N GLU A 52 -64.97 -67.48 61.39
CA GLU A 52 -64.96 -66.09 60.93
C GLU A 52 -63.69 -65.33 61.34
N LYS A 53 -63.19 -65.54 62.57
CA LYS A 53 -61.92 -64.97 63.04
C LYS A 53 -60.75 -65.46 62.20
N LEU A 54 -60.67 -66.76 61.92
CA LEU A 54 -59.64 -67.33 61.03
C LEU A 54 -59.73 -66.75 59.62
N ARG A 55 -60.94 -66.62 59.07
CA ARG A 55 -61.18 -65.98 57.77
C ARG A 55 -60.68 -64.53 57.75
N GLY A 56 -61.00 -63.75 58.77
CA GLY A 56 -60.52 -62.38 58.92
C GLY A 56 -58.99 -62.28 59.03
N ASN A 57 -58.36 -63.19 59.78
CA ASN A 57 -56.90 -63.26 59.91
C ASN A 57 -56.22 -63.56 58.57
N LYS A 58 -56.72 -64.53 57.78
CA LYS A 58 -56.13 -64.88 56.48
C LYS A 58 -56.22 -63.70 55.49
N LEU A 59 -57.35 -63.00 55.46
CA LEU A 59 -57.52 -61.79 54.64
C LEU A 59 -56.59 -60.65 55.09
N ARG A 60 -56.45 -60.43 56.41
CA ARG A 60 -55.50 -59.43 56.96
C ARG A 60 -54.05 -59.76 56.61
N ALA A 61 -53.64 -61.02 56.73
CA ALA A 61 -52.28 -61.44 56.39
C ALA A 61 -51.97 -61.21 54.90
N ALA A 62 -52.91 -61.51 54.00
CA ALA A 62 -52.77 -61.22 52.58
C ALA A 62 -52.63 -59.71 52.31
N CYS A 63 -53.43 -58.88 52.98
CA CYS A 63 -53.32 -57.42 52.89
C CYS A 63 -51.95 -56.90 53.34
N VAL A 64 -51.44 -57.39 54.49
CA VAL A 64 -50.10 -57.02 55.01
C VAL A 64 -49.00 -57.42 54.03
N LEU A 65 -49.10 -58.57 53.36
CA LEU A 65 -48.12 -59.01 52.37
C LEU A 65 -48.08 -58.06 51.17
N ILE A 66 -49.24 -57.68 50.64
CA ILE A 66 -49.35 -56.70 49.55
C ILE A 66 -48.79 -55.35 49.98
N GLN A 67 -49.21 -54.86 51.16
CA GLN A 67 -48.73 -53.58 51.70
C GLN A 67 -47.20 -53.57 51.90
N ARG A 68 -46.62 -54.65 52.43
CA ARG A 68 -45.16 -54.80 52.59
C ARG A 68 -44.46 -54.71 51.23
N ARG A 69 -44.99 -55.40 50.21
CA ARG A 69 -44.40 -55.40 48.87
C ARG A 69 -44.48 -54.01 48.22
N VAL A 70 -45.64 -53.35 48.31
CA VAL A 70 -45.86 -51.99 47.77
C VAL A 70 -44.98 -50.97 48.47
N ARG A 71 -44.89 -50.99 49.81
CA ARG A 71 -44.00 -50.09 50.57
C ARG A 71 -42.53 -50.26 50.17
N GLY A 72 -42.07 -51.50 50.04
CA GLY A 72 -40.70 -51.79 49.59
C GLY A 72 -40.44 -51.31 48.15
N TRP A 73 -41.40 -51.53 47.24
CA TRP A 73 -41.31 -51.03 45.87
C TRP A 73 -41.25 -49.50 45.80
N LEU A 74 -42.11 -48.81 46.57
CA LEU A 74 -42.17 -47.35 46.61
C LEU A 74 -40.85 -46.74 47.12
N GLN A 75 -40.27 -47.30 48.19
CA GLN A 75 -38.97 -46.84 48.71
C GLN A 75 -37.82 -47.10 47.74
N ARG A 76 -37.79 -48.27 47.09
CA ARG A 76 -36.78 -48.58 46.08
C ARG A 76 -36.84 -47.61 44.91
N ARG A 77 -38.05 -47.29 44.42
CA ARG A 77 -38.26 -46.31 43.35
C ARG A 77 -37.81 -44.90 43.78
N ARG A 78 -38.17 -44.46 44.99
CA ARG A 78 -37.72 -43.17 45.55
C ARG A 78 -36.19 -43.10 45.63
N TYR A 79 -35.54 -44.12 46.16
CA TYR A 79 -34.08 -44.19 46.26
C TYR A 79 -33.41 -44.14 44.88
N GLN A 80 -33.92 -44.88 43.90
CA GLN A 80 -33.39 -44.86 42.53
C GLN A 80 -33.49 -43.46 41.90
N HIS A 81 -34.61 -42.75 42.08
CA HIS A 81 -34.75 -41.37 41.62
C HIS A 81 -33.75 -40.42 42.27
N VAL A 82 -33.62 -40.46 43.61
CA VAL A 82 -32.66 -39.62 44.34
C VAL A 82 -31.23 -39.92 43.90
N ARG A 83 -30.86 -41.20 43.82
CA ARG A 83 -29.52 -41.61 43.36
C ARG A 83 -29.22 -41.14 41.94
N ALA A 84 -30.19 -41.27 41.03
CA ALA A 84 -30.02 -40.78 39.65
C ALA A 84 -29.83 -39.26 39.59
N ALA A 85 -30.63 -38.50 40.36
CA ALA A 85 -30.48 -37.05 40.47
C ALA A 85 -29.12 -36.66 41.06
N THR A 86 -28.68 -37.31 42.14
CA THR A 86 -27.37 -37.06 42.77
C THR A 86 -26.23 -37.35 41.80
N ILE A 87 -26.26 -38.47 41.07
CA ILE A 87 -25.24 -38.80 40.07
C ILE A 87 -25.23 -37.77 38.95
N ALA A 88 -26.40 -37.31 38.50
CA ALA A 88 -26.50 -36.26 37.49
C ALA A 88 -25.83 -34.96 37.98
N VAL A 89 -26.20 -34.47 39.16
CA VAL A 89 -25.59 -33.26 39.75
C VAL A 89 -24.08 -33.42 39.89
N GLN A 90 -23.61 -34.54 40.45
CA GLN A 90 -22.18 -34.82 40.60
C GLN A 90 -21.43 -34.87 39.25
N LYS A 91 -22.06 -35.40 38.20
CA LYS A 91 -21.49 -35.42 36.85
C LYS A 91 -21.33 -34.00 36.31
N TYR A 92 -22.36 -33.16 36.46
CA TYR A 92 -22.33 -31.77 35.99
C TYR A 92 -21.32 -30.92 36.77
N THR A 93 -21.25 -31.04 38.10
CA THR A 93 -20.30 -30.29 38.92
C THR A 93 -18.86 -30.65 38.59
N ARG A 94 -18.53 -31.95 38.48
CA ARG A 94 -17.19 -32.40 38.04
C ARG A 94 -16.84 -31.85 36.64
N GLY A 95 -17.79 -31.87 35.71
CA GLY A 95 -17.61 -31.29 34.38
C GLY A 95 -17.39 -29.78 34.40
N PHE A 96 -18.14 -29.05 35.22
CA PHE A 96 -18.01 -27.60 35.40
C PHE A 96 -16.64 -27.22 35.97
N LEU A 97 -16.19 -27.91 37.04
CA LEU A 97 -14.88 -27.68 37.65
C LEU A 97 -13.74 -27.91 36.65
N ALA A 98 -13.82 -28.99 35.85
CA ALA A 98 -12.84 -29.27 34.80
C ALA A 98 -12.80 -28.14 33.74
N LYS A 99 -13.97 -27.71 33.25
CA LYS A 99 -14.07 -26.59 32.28
C LYS A 99 -13.51 -25.29 32.86
N ARG A 100 -13.82 -24.96 34.11
CA ARG A 100 -13.31 -23.76 34.81
C ARG A 100 -11.79 -23.81 34.91
N ARG A 101 -11.21 -24.94 35.32
CA ARG A 101 -9.75 -25.14 35.39
C ARG A 101 -9.09 -24.97 34.02
N THR A 102 -9.63 -25.59 32.96
CA THR A 102 -9.09 -25.44 31.60
C THR A 102 -9.18 -24.01 31.09
N LYS A 103 -10.29 -23.29 31.36
CA LYS A 103 -10.44 -21.87 31.01
C LYS A 103 -9.38 -21.01 31.71
N GLY A 104 -9.12 -21.26 33.00
CA GLY A 104 -8.05 -20.61 33.75
C GLY A 104 -6.67 -20.84 33.14
N LEU A 105 -6.32 -22.10 32.82
CA LEU A 105 -5.04 -22.44 32.17
C LEU A 105 -4.88 -21.81 30.78
N ARG A 106 -5.96 -21.77 29.97
CA ARG A 106 -5.95 -21.10 28.66
C ARG A 106 -5.71 -19.60 28.79
N ARG A 107 -6.38 -18.94 29.74
CA ARG A 107 -6.18 -17.51 30.03
C ARG A 107 -4.75 -17.23 30.49
N ALA A 108 -4.22 -18.03 31.41
CA ALA A 108 -2.84 -17.90 31.88
C ALA A 108 -1.83 -18.07 30.73
N ARG A 109 -2.01 -19.08 29.86
CA ARG A 109 -1.17 -19.28 28.68
C ARG A 109 -1.26 -18.10 27.70
N ALA A 110 -2.46 -17.60 27.44
CA ALA A 110 -2.64 -16.44 26.58
C ALA A 110 -1.92 -15.21 27.14
N ALA A 111 -2.07 -14.93 28.44
CA ALA A 111 -1.37 -13.85 29.12
C ALA A 111 0.15 -13.98 29.00
N LEU A 112 0.72 -15.18 29.25
CA LEU A 112 2.15 -15.43 29.12
C LEU A 112 2.65 -15.22 27.68
N VAL A 113 1.87 -15.62 26.66
CA VAL A 113 2.22 -15.43 25.25
C VAL A 113 2.23 -13.95 24.89
N ILE A 114 1.23 -13.19 25.34
CA ILE A 114 1.16 -11.75 25.11
C ILE A 114 2.33 -11.05 25.81
N GLN A 115 2.54 -11.34 27.10
CA GLN A 115 3.61 -10.74 27.90
C GLN A 115 5.00 -11.03 27.32
N LYS A 116 5.30 -12.28 26.97
CA LYS A 116 6.62 -12.63 26.39
C LYS A 116 6.84 -11.95 25.04
N ARG A 117 5.80 -11.86 24.20
CA ARG A 117 5.90 -11.21 22.89
C ARG A 117 6.12 -9.71 23.04
N TYR A 118 5.39 -9.06 23.95
CA TYR A 118 5.56 -7.65 24.27
C TYR A 118 6.98 -7.36 24.77
N ARG A 119 7.47 -8.12 25.77
CA ARG A 119 8.83 -7.97 26.30
C ARG A 119 9.88 -8.09 25.21
N MET A 120 9.76 -9.08 24.33
CA MET A 120 10.66 -9.25 23.18
C MET A 120 10.58 -8.07 22.20
N LEU A 121 9.38 -7.59 21.86
CA LEU A 121 9.19 -6.49 20.92
C LEU A 121 9.80 -5.17 21.41
N VAL A 122 9.65 -4.85 22.70
CA VAL A 122 10.25 -3.65 23.30
C VAL A 122 11.77 -3.67 23.16
N VAL A 123 12.42 -4.77 23.54
CA VAL A 123 13.87 -4.92 23.43
C VAL A 123 14.33 -4.89 21.97
N ARG A 124 13.61 -5.57 21.06
CA ARG A 124 13.95 -5.59 19.64
C ARG A 124 13.87 -4.19 19.01
N ARG A 125 12.85 -3.41 19.33
CA ARG A 125 12.70 -2.03 18.82
C ARG A 125 13.87 -1.15 19.27
N LEU A 126 14.23 -1.21 20.55
CA LEU A 126 15.36 -0.45 21.08
C LEU A 126 16.68 -0.86 20.41
N PHE A 127 16.93 -2.17 20.28
CA PHE A 127 18.13 -2.67 19.60
C PHE A 127 18.21 -2.22 18.14
N VAL A 128 17.11 -2.31 17.38
CA VAL A 128 17.09 -1.86 15.99
C VAL A 128 17.37 -0.36 15.90
N LEU A 129 16.76 0.46 16.77
CA LEU A 129 17.02 1.90 16.83
C LEU A 129 18.51 2.18 17.08
N LEU A 130 19.09 1.60 18.12
CA LEU A 130 20.52 1.79 18.43
C LEU A 130 21.40 1.33 17.25
N ARG A 131 21.10 0.19 16.63
CA ARG A 131 21.87 -0.32 15.49
C ARG A 131 21.80 0.62 14.31
N THR A 132 20.60 1.10 13.95
CA THR A 132 20.42 2.06 12.85
C THR A 132 21.17 3.37 13.11
N ALA A 133 21.05 3.93 14.31
CA ALA A 133 21.80 5.13 14.71
C ALA A 133 23.31 4.90 14.62
N THR A 134 23.80 3.78 15.16
CA THR A 134 25.24 3.47 15.15
C THR A 134 25.78 3.31 13.74
N VAL A 135 25.08 2.54 12.88
CA VAL A 135 25.49 2.32 11.49
C VAL A 135 25.47 3.63 10.69
N THR A 136 24.45 4.48 10.88
CA THR A 136 24.37 5.79 10.19
C THR A 136 25.51 6.72 10.62
N ILE A 137 25.80 6.81 11.93
CA ILE A 137 26.92 7.59 12.46
C ILE A 137 28.24 7.07 11.91
N GLN A 138 28.46 5.75 11.94
CA GLN A 138 29.69 5.12 11.42
C GLN A 138 29.86 5.37 9.92
N ALA A 139 28.78 5.26 9.13
CA ALA A 139 28.82 5.53 7.69
C ALA A 139 29.17 7.01 7.42
N TYR A 140 28.58 7.95 8.16
CA TYR A 140 28.88 9.36 8.01
C TYR A 140 30.31 9.72 8.45
N ALA A 141 30.80 9.13 9.54
CA ALA A 141 32.16 9.29 10.02
C ALA A 141 33.18 8.78 8.98
N LYS A 142 32.99 7.56 8.47
CA LYS A 142 33.82 6.98 7.40
C LYS A 142 33.77 7.82 6.12
N GLY A 143 32.58 8.25 5.70
CA GLY A 143 32.41 9.12 4.53
C GLY A 143 33.10 10.48 4.69
N THR A 144 33.06 11.06 5.90
CA THR A 144 33.72 12.33 6.19
C THR A 144 35.24 12.18 6.19
N ALA A 145 35.77 11.12 6.79
CA ALA A 145 37.21 10.81 6.76
C ALA A 145 37.71 10.66 5.31
N ALA A 146 36.98 9.91 4.47
CA ALA A 146 37.31 9.74 3.06
C ALA A 146 37.30 11.08 2.29
N ARG A 147 36.29 11.94 2.53
CA ARG A 147 36.23 13.28 1.90
C ARG A 147 37.37 14.19 2.35
N VAL A 148 37.77 14.14 3.61
CA VAL A 148 38.91 14.91 4.12
C VAL A 148 40.20 14.48 3.42
N GLN A 149 40.43 13.16 3.30
CA GLN A 149 41.58 12.62 2.56
C GLN A 149 41.56 13.03 1.08
N TYR A 150 40.41 12.92 0.42
CA TYR A 150 40.25 13.35 -0.97
C TYR A 150 40.54 14.84 -1.16
N ARG A 151 40.01 15.72 -0.30
CA ARG A 151 40.30 17.15 -0.34
C ARG A 151 41.80 17.44 -0.18
N LYS A 152 42.50 16.69 0.68
CA LYS A 152 43.96 16.80 0.82
C LYS A 152 44.67 16.46 -0.50
N LEU A 153 44.34 15.33 -1.13
CA LEU A 153 44.91 14.93 -2.41
C LEU A 153 44.64 15.95 -3.52
N VAL A 154 43.42 16.50 -3.59
CA VAL A 154 43.07 17.52 -4.58
C VAL A 154 43.88 18.80 -4.35
N ARG A 155 44.02 19.26 -3.10
CA ARG A 155 44.86 20.44 -2.79
C ARG A 155 46.31 20.22 -3.22
N GLU A 156 46.87 19.06 -2.90
CA GLU A 156 48.24 18.69 -3.28
C GLU A 156 48.40 18.68 -4.81
N ARG A 157 47.48 18.03 -5.55
CA ARG A 157 47.51 18.00 -7.02
C ARG A 157 47.37 19.40 -7.63
N LYS A 158 46.50 20.24 -7.06
CA LYS A 158 46.33 21.64 -7.51
C LYS A 158 47.60 22.45 -7.26
N ALA A 159 48.25 22.28 -6.11
CA ALA A 159 49.54 22.90 -5.83
C ALA A 159 50.60 22.45 -6.85
N VAL A 160 50.68 21.16 -7.17
CA VAL A 160 51.62 20.63 -8.18
C VAL A 160 51.37 21.24 -9.56
N MET A 161 50.11 21.41 -9.97
CA MET A 161 49.78 22.06 -11.26
C MET A 161 50.20 23.54 -11.28
N VAL A 162 49.93 24.29 -10.20
CA VAL A 162 50.38 25.69 -10.13
C VAL A 162 51.90 25.77 -10.18
N GLN A 163 52.59 24.90 -9.43
CA GLN A 163 54.05 24.85 -9.46
C GLN A 163 54.60 24.48 -10.85
N SER A 164 53.96 23.57 -11.59
CA SER A 164 54.39 23.21 -12.95
C SER A 164 54.18 24.37 -13.94
N TRP A 165 53.09 25.13 -13.81
CA TRP A 165 52.86 26.34 -14.60
C TRP A 165 53.90 27.42 -14.34
N VAL A 166 54.24 27.66 -13.07
CA VAL A 166 55.28 28.64 -12.69
C VAL A 166 56.64 28.21 -13.22
N ARG A 167 57.03 26.93 -13.07
CA ARG A 167 58.29 26.40 -13.64
C ARG A 167 58.32 26.57 -15.16
N GLY A 168 57.21 26.28 -15.84
CA GLY A 168 57.09 26.49 -17.29
C GLY A 168 57.17 27.98 -17.69
N TRP A 169 56.58 28.88 -16.90
CA TRP A 169 56.66 30.32 -17.15
C TRP A 169 58.08 30.85 -16.97
N LEU A 170 58.79 30.44 -15.91
CA LEU A 170 60.19 30.80 -15.68
C LEU A 170 61.09 30.33 -16.83
N ALA A 171 60.91 29.10 -17.32
CA ALA A 171 61.66 28.58 -18.47
C ALA A 171 61.41 29.42 -19.74
N ARG A 172 60.16 29.77 -20.02
CA ARG A 172 59.81 30.65 -21.15
C ARG A 172 60.39 32.05 -21.01
N LEU A 173 60.40 32.60 -19.79
CA LEU A 173 60.99 33.91 -19.52
C LEU A 173 62.50 33.89 -19.76
N SER A 174 63.21 32.88 -19.25
CA SER A 174 64.64 32.67 -19.49
C SER A 174 64.93 32.57 -20.99
N TYR A 175 64.20 31.71 -21.71
CA TYR A 175 64.34 31.57 -23.16
C TYR A 175 64.10 32.90 -23.90
N ARG A 176 63.05 33.66 -23.55
CA ARG A 176 62.78 34.97 -24.16
C ARG A 176 63.92 35.95 -23.91
N ARG A 177 64.49 36.00 -22.70
CA ARG A 177 65.64 36.86 -22.38
C ARG A 177 66.87 36.47 -23.20
N THR A 178 67.23 35.19 -23.21
CA THR A 178 68.35 34.68 -24.00
C THR A 178 68.15 34.94 -25.49
N ARG A 179 66.94 34.70 -26.02
CA ARG A 179 66.62 34.97 -27.43
C ARG A 179 66.78 36.45 -27.78
N HIS A 180 66.27 37.37 -26.95
CA HIS A 180 66.46 38.80 -27.18
C HIS A 180 67.95 39.20 -27.14
N ALA A 181 68.71 38.69 -26.16
CA ALA A 181 70.15 38.95 -26.09
C ALA A 181 70.91 38.42 -27.31
N VAL A 182 70.58 37.21 -27.78
CA VAL A 182 71.15 36.61 -28.99
C VAL A 182 70.79 37.44 -30.23
N ILE A 183 69.52 37.81 -30.42
CA ILE A 183 69.09 38.64 -31.57
C ILE A 183 69.80 39.99 -31.56
N PHE A 184 69.93 40.62 -30.39
CA PHE A 184 70.64 41.89 -30.24
C PHE A 184 72.12 41.74 -30.61
N LEU A 185 72.80 40.71 -30.07
CA LEU A 185 74.20 40.43 -30.38
C LEU A 185 74.41 40.11 -31.86
N GLN A 186 73.53 39.31 -32.46
CA GLN A 186 73.52 39.00 -33.90
C GLN A 186 73.35 40.28 -34.73
N SER A 187 72.46 41.18 -34.32
CA SER A 187 72.23 42.46 -35.01
C SER A 187 73.47 43.37 -34.95
N CYS A 188 74.10 43.48 -33.79
CA CYS A 188 75.36 44.20 -33.60
C CYS A 188 76.49 43.60 -34.45
N TYR A 189 76.61 42.27 -34.48
CA TYR A 189 77.62 41.58 -35.29
C TYR A 189 77.38 41.79 -36.80
N ARG A 190 76.14 41.63 -37.29
CA ARG A 190 75.79 41.91 -38.69
C ARG A 190 76.15 43.35 -39.08
N ARG A 191 75.87 44.32 -38.21
CA ARG A 191 76.25 45.73 -38.39
C ARG A 191 77.77 45.93 -38.44
N MET A 192 78.51 45.30 -37.52
CA MET A 192 79.98 45.34 -37.48
C MET A 192 80.57 44.75 -38.77
N LYS A 193 80.09 43.59 -39.22
CA LYS A 193 80.54 42.95 -40.47
C LYS A 193 80.33 43.88 -41.67
N ALA A 194 79.14 44.47 -41.81
CA ALA A 194 78.86 45.43 -42.87
C ALA A 194 79.76 46.68 -42.81
N ARG A 195 80.05 47.20 -41.60
CA ARG A 195 81.00 48.31 -41.43
C ARG A 195 82.44 47.94 -41.79
N ARG A 196 82.89 46.71 -41.48
CA ARG A 196 84.22 46.21 -41.88
C ARG A 196 84.33 46.07 -43.39
N GLU A 197 83.31 45.50 -44.04
CA GLU A 197 83.25 45.41 -45.51
C GLU A 197 83.29 46.81 -46.15
N LEU A 198 82.50 47.77 -45.65
CA LEU A 198 82.56 49.16 -46.11
C LEU A 198 83.96 49.77 -45.93
N HIS A 199 84.61 49.52 -44.79
CA HIS A 199 85.95 50.03 -44.53
C HIS A 199 86.97 49.41 -45.48
N LYS A 200 86.89 48.10 -45.73
CA LYS A 200 87.73 47.40 -46.71
C LYS A 200 87.57 48.00 -48.11
N LEU A 201 86.34 48.15 -48.60
CA LEU A 201 86.05 48.80 -49.89
C LEU A 201 86.56 50.25 -49.94
N LYS A 202 86.46 51.01 -48.83
CA LYS A 202 87.02 52.37 -48.74
C LYS A 202 88.55 52.38 -48.76
N CYS A 203 89.22 51.43 -48.13
CA CYS A 203 90.66 51.28 -48.18
C CYS A 203 91.14 50.85 -49.57
N GLU A 204 90.41 49.95 -50.25
CA GLU A 204 90.66 49.58 -51.66
C GLU A 204 90.47 50.78 -52.60
N ALA A 205 89.41 51.58 -52.41
CA ALA A 205 89.19 52.80 -53.19
C ALA A 205 90.24 53.91 -52.92
N ARG A 206 90.83 53.92 -51.72
CA ARG A 206 91.93 54.82 -51.32
C ARG A 206 93.31 54.23 -51.59
N SER A 207 93.41 52.97 -52.00
CA SER A 207 94.70 52.33 -52.29
C SER A 207 95.33 53.01 -53.49
N VAL A 208 96.65 53.15 -53.42
CA VAL A 208 97.47 53.74 -54.48
C VAL A 208 97.33 52.93 -55.78
N GLU A 209 96.99 51.63 -55.74
CA GLU A 209 96.68 50.84 -56.95
C GLU A 209 95.42 51.36 -57.67
N HIS A 210 94.31 51.64 -56.99
CA HIS A 210 93.10 52.16 -57.63
C HIS A 210 93.33 53.56 -58.20
N TYR A 211 94.06 54.42 -57.48
CA TYR A 211 94.44 55.75 -57.97
C TYR A 211 95.36 55.67 -59.20
N LYS A 212 96.29 54.70 -59.25
CA LYS A 212 97.13 54.41 -60.41
C LYS A 212 96.31 53.91 -61.61
N GLN A 213 95.28 53.09 -61.38
CA GLN A 213 94.40 52.58 -62.44
C GLN A 213 93.48 53.69 -63.00
N LEU A 214 92.97 54.56 -62.14
CA LEU A 214 92.21 55.74 -62.54
C LEU A 214 93.09 56.76 -63.27
N ASN A 215 94.32 56.99 -62.81
CA ASN A 215 95.29 57.83 -63.52
C ASN A 215 95.66 57.24 -64.88
N ARG A 216 95.85 55.92 -65.02
CA ARG A 216 96.01 55.28 -66.34
C ARG A 216 94.81 55.51 -67.26
N GLY A 217 93.59 55.44 -66.72
CA GLY A 217 92.36 55.74 -67.46
C GLY A 217 92.28 57.20 -67.89
N MET A 218 92.66 58.13 -67.01
CA MET A 218 92.73 59.57 -67.30
C MET A 218 93.87 59.92 -68.26
N GLU A 219 95.05 59.28 -68.15
CA GLU A 219 96.18 59.43 -69.08
C GLU A 219 95.79 58.99 -70.49
N ASN A 220 95.14 57.84 -70.63
CA ASN A 220 94.61 57.39 -71.93
C ASN A 220 93.55 58.35 -72.48
N LYS A 221 92.72 58.96 -71.61
CA LYS A 221 91.72 59.95 -72.03
C LYS A 221 92.34 61.29 -72.41
N ILE A 222 93.38 61.72 -71.70
CA ILE A 222 94.17 62.92 -72.02
C ILE A 222 94.89 62.72 -73.36
N LEU A 223 95.48 61.55 -73.61
CA LEU A 223 96.08 61.23 -74.91
C LEU A 223 95.04 61.23 -76.04
N GLN A 224 93.86 60.64 -75.83
CA GLN A 224 92.75 60.72 -76.79
C GLN A 224 92.32 62.17 -77.04
N LEU A 225 92.21 62.99 -75.99
CA LEU A 225 91.86 64.40 -76.12
C LEU A 225 92.96 65.22 -76.79
N GLN A 226 94.25 64.92 -76.57
CA GLN A 226 95.37 65.57 -77.25
C GLN A 226 95.40 65.25 -78.74
N VAL A 227 95.18 63.99 -79.12
CA VAL A 227 95.02 63.60 -80.54
C VAL A 227 93.84 64.34 -81.15
N LYS A 228 92.70 64.39 -80.43
CA LYS A 228 91.49 65.10 -80.89
C LYS A 228 91.70 66.61 -81.02
N VAL A 229 92.48 67.24 -80.14
CA VAL A 229 92.85 68.67 -80.23
C VAL A 229 93.78 68.94 -81.41
N ILE A 230 94.71 68.03 -81.73
CA ILE A 230 95.57 68.14 -82.92
C ILE A 230 94.74 68.02 -84.21
N GLU A 231 93.76 67.12 -84.22
CA GLU A 231 92.82 66.93 -85.33
C GLU A 231 91.94 68.17 -85.53
N GLN A 232 91.37 68.70 -84.44
CA GLN A 232 90.63 69.97 -84.44
C GLN A 232 91.51 71.17 -84.86
N ASN A 233 92.81 71.18 -84.53
CA ASN A 233 93.72 72.25 -84.97
C ASN A 233 94.07 72.16 -86.47
N LYS A 234 94.05 70.96 -87.06
CA LYS A 234 94.16 70.80 -88.53
C LYS A 234 92.88 71.27 -89.21
N GLU A 235 91.71 70.94 -88.66
CA GLU A 235 90.41 71.44 -89.13
C GLU A 235 90.34 72.98 -89.02
N ASN A 236 90.82 73.57 -87.92
CA ASN A 236 90.89 75.02 -87.74
C ASN A 236 91.77 75.73 -88.77
N LYS A 237 92.84 75.12 -89.30
CA LYS A 237 93.62 75.70 -90.41
C LYS A 237 92.83 75.74 -91.72
N VAL A 238 92.00 74.72 -91.99
CA VAL A 238 91.12 74.67 -93.17
C VAL A 238 89.97 75.68 -93.01
N LEU A 239 89.42 75.79 -91.80
CA LEU A 239 88.36 76.75 -91.46
C LEU A 239 88.85 78.21 -91.47
N VAL A 240 90.10 78.49 -91.09
CA VAL A 240 90.69 79.85 -91.19
C VAL A 240 90.80 80.31 -92.65
N GLY A 241 91.01 79.40 -93.60
CA GLY A 241 90.92 79.70 -95.04
C GLY A 241 89.49 80.02 -95.51
N GLN A 242 88.47 79.46 -94.85
CA GLN A 242 87.06 79.73 -95.11
C GLN A 242 86.53 80.97 -94.34
N LEU A 243 87.16 81.34 -93.23
CA LEU A 243 86.79 82.50 -92.40
C LEU A 243 87.25 83.84 -93.00
N ALA A 244 88.21 83.85 -93.93
CA ALA A 244 88.58 85.05 -94.67
C ALA A 244 87.45 85.51 -95.64
N SER A 245 86.61 84.59 -96.13
CA SER A 245 85.46 84.92 -96.97
C SER A 245 84.17 85.21 -96.17
N LEU A 246 84.06 84.68 -94.94
CA LEU A 246 82.92 84.91 -94.03
C LEU A 246 83.06 86.15 -93.14
N ALA A 247 84.27 86.67 -92.90
CA ALA A 247 84.50 87.86 -92.07
C ALA A 247 83.84 89.14 -92.60
N ALA A 248 83.45 89.19 -93.87
CA ALA A 248 82.70 90.31 -94.46
C ALA A 248 81.19 90.27 -94.12
N SER A 249 80.63 89.13 -93.70
CA SER A 249 79.18 88.99 -93.46
C SER A 249 78.76 89.16 -92.00
N TYR A 250 79.63 88.88 -91.02
CA TYR A 250 79.25 88.80 -89.60
C TYR A 250 79.39 90.08 -88.76
N SER A 251 79.94 91.18 -89.31
CA SER A 251 79.93 92.48 -88.61
C SER A 251 78.52 93.05 -88.38
N ARG A 252 77.47 92.48 -89.01
CA ARG A 252 76.09 92.97 -88.89
C ARG A 252 75.28 92.31 -87.76
N ASP A 253 75.74 91.20 -87.19
CA ASP A 253 74.91 90.40 -86.27
C ASP A 253 75.36 90.46 -84.79
N PHE A 254 76.51 91.08 -84.51
CA PHE A 254 77.11 91.15 -83.16
C PHE A 254 76.38 92.09 -82.18
N GLU A 255 75.49 92.96 -82.67
CA GLU A 255 74.78 93.92 -81.81
C GLU A 255 73.46 93.38 -81.23
N LYS A 256 72.92 92.28 -81.76
CA LYS A 256 71.59 91.78 -81.37
C LYS A 256 71.56 90.92 -80.10
N GLN A 257 72.66 90.29 -79.70
CA GLN A 257 72.63 89.31 -78.59
C GLN A 257 73.05 89.89 -77.23
N LYS A 258 73.29 91.21 -77.15
CA LYS A 258 73.71 91.89 -75.91
C LYS A 258 72.55 92.22 -74.95
N CYS A 259 71.29 92.01 -75.34
CA CYS A 259 70.10 92.47 -74.59
C CYS A 259 69.33 91.40 -73.78
N GLU A 260 69.71 90.12 -73.78
CA GLU A 260 68.92 89.09 -73.05
C GLU A 260 69.54 88.67 -71.70
N LEU A 261 70.60 89.36 -71.24
CA LEU A 261 71.41 88.95 -70.09
C LEU A 261 71.13 89.69 -68.76
N GLU A 262 70.13 90.57 -68.70
CA GLU A 262 69.92 91.41 -67.49
C GLU A 262 68.67 91.13 -66.65
N GLN A 263 67.74 90.25 -67.06
CA GLN A 263 66.43 90.29 -66.38
C GLN A 263 66.22 89.44 -65.13
N LEU A 264 66.89 88.32 -64.85
CA LEU A 264 66.41 87.49 -63.71
C LEU A 264 67.51 86.84 -62.87
N GLN A 265 68.36 87.68 -62.28
CA GLN A 265 68.89 87.43 -60.94
C GLN A 265 67.80 87.69 -59.89
N ALA A 266 66.87 86.74 -59.73
CA ALA A 266 66.02 86.63 -58.55
C ALA A 266 66.40 85.36 -57.77
N ARG A 267 66.78 85.60 -56.52
CA ARG A 267 67.46 84.71 -55.56
C ARG A 267 66.67 83.45 -55.18
N ALA A 268 67.44 82.35 -55.07
CA ALA A 268 67.43 81.29 -54.05
C ALA A 268 66.21 81.13 -53.11
N GLY A 269 65.64 79.90 -53.06
CA GLY A 269 64.76 79.50 -51.97
C GLY A 269 64.05 78.14 -51.95
N ASP A 270 64.15 77.22 -52.92
CA ASP A 270 63.06 76.21 -53.07
C ASP A 270 63.31 74.72 -52.71
N ALA A 271 64.49 74.30 -52.23
CA ALA A 271 64.76 72.86 -52.08
C ALA A 271 64.48 72.25 -50.68
N LYS A 272 64.42 73.03 -49.59
CA LYS A 272 64.30 72.51 -48.20
C LYS A 272 62.86 72.50 -47.66
N VAL A 273 61.98 73.35 -48.21
CA VAL A 273 60.57 73.48 -47.78
C VAL A 273 59.70 72.32 -48.31
N LEU A 274 59.98 71.85 -49.53
CA LEU A 274 59.23 70.77 -50.17
C LEU A 274 59.51 69.37 -49.57
N SER A 275 60.65 69.14 -48.91
CA SER A 275 60.92 67.84 -48.27
C SER A 275 60.20 67.71 -46.92
N LEU A 276 60.12 68.81 -46.16
CA LEU A 276 59.44 68.87 -44.87
C LEU A 276 57.90 68.90 -45.01
N GLN A 277 57.37 69.48 -46.10
CA GLN A 277 55.93 69.43 -46.42
C GLN A 277 55.45 67.99 -46.72
N ARG A 278 56.25 67.19 -47.44
CA ARG A 278 55.89 65.79 -47.76
C ARG A 278 55.93 64.85 -46.54
N GLU A 279 56.82 65.09 -45.58
CA GLU A 279 56.86 64.32 -44.32
C GLU A 279 55.72 64.70 -43.38
N LEU A 280 55.33 65.98 -43.33
CA LEU A 280 54.15 66.43 -42.58
C LEU A 280 52.84 65.85 -43.15
N GLU A 281 52.72 65.73 -44.47
CA GLU A 281 51.55 65.11 -45.11
C GLU A 281 51.44 63.61 -44.82
N LYS A 282 52.56 62.88 -44.82
CA LYS A 282 52.56 61.45 -44.45
C LYS A 282 52.17 61.22 -42.98
N LEU A 283 52.73 62.00 -42.06
CA LEU A 283 52.40 61.87 -40.63
C LEU A 283 50.95 62.29 -40.33
N ARG A 284 50.38 63.23 -41.10
CA ARG A 284 48.95 63.58 -41.02
C ARG A 284 48.06 62.43 -41.52
N ALA A 285 48.42 61.79 -42.64
CA ALA A 285 47.68 60.64 -43.15
C ALA A 285 47.71 59.44 -42.19
N GLU A 286 48.84 59.15 -41.55
CA GLU A 286 48.95 58.08 -40.54
C GLU A 286 48.14 58.40 -39.27
N LEU A 287 48.10 59.67 -38.85
CA LEU A 287 47.27 60.12 -37.72
C LEU A 287 45.78 59.99 -38.03
N ASP A 288 45.34 60.30 -39.26
CA ASP A 288 43.95 60.21 -39.67
C ASP A 288 43.48 58.75 -39.82
N MET A 289 44.35 57.85 -40.31
CA MET A 289 44.08 56.41 -40.32
C MET A 289 43.97 55.83 -38.91
N ALA A 290 44.87 56.20 -37.99
CA ALA A 290 44.79 55.79 -36.59
C ALA A 290 43.52 56.32 -35.89
N ARG A 291 43.05 57.52 -36.25
CA ARG A 291 41.78 58.08 -35.76
C ARG A 291 40.56 57.34 -36.30
N GLN A 292 40.56 56.93 -37.57
CA GLN A 292 39.49 56.11 -38.15
C GLN A 292 39.44 54.72 -37.51
N GLU A 293 40.60 54.10 -37.25
CA GLU A 293 40.68 52.83 -36.54
C GLU A 293 40.17 52.96 -35.09
N ALA A 294 40.54 54.04 -34.39
CA ALA A 294 40.02 54.33 -33.06
C ALA A 294 38.49 54.51 -33.05
N ALA A 295 37.94 55.24 -34.03
CA ALA A 295 36.49 55.46 -34.15
C ALA A 295 35.71 54.15 -34.42
N ILE A 296 36.25 53.26 -35.26
CA ILE A 296 35.63 51.95 -35.54
C ILE A 296 35.67 51.05 -34.29
N VAL A 297 36.74 51.12 -33.49
CA VAL A 297 36.84 50.35 -32.24
C VAL A 297 35.88 50.90 -31.19
N GLU A 298 35.74 52.22 -31.04
CA GLU A 298 34.76 52.85 -30.15
C GLU A 298 33.31 52.52 -30.55
N GLU A 299 33.01 52.45 -31.85
CA GLU A 299 31.69 52.04 -32.34
C GLU A 299 31.39 50.55 -32.05
N LYS A 300 32.41 49.68 -32.10
CA LYS A 300 32.26 48.26 -31.77
C LYS A 300 32.08 48.04 -30.26
N THR A 301 32.87 48.72 -29.43
CA THR A 301 32.75 48.61 -27.97
C THR A 301 31.42 49.18 -27.48
N SER A 302 30.92 50.27 -28.07
CA SER A 302 29.59 50.81 -27.75
C SER A 302 28.46 49.85 -28.16
N ARG A 303 28.53 49.21 -29.33
CA ARG A 303 27.55 48.16 -29.74
C ARG A 303 27.56 46.93 -28.82
N GLU A 304 28.73 46.51 -28.35
CA GLU A 304 28.84 45.41 -27.39
C GLU A 304 28.30 45.82 -26.02
N GLN A 305 28.55 47.05 -25.58
CA GLN A 305 27.97 47.60 -24.36
C GLN A 305 26.45 47.66 -24.44
N THR A 306 25.86 48.13 -25.55
CA THR A 306 24.40 48.18 -25.70
C THR A 306 23.77 46.78 -25.69
N ARG A 307 24.39 45.79 -26.36
CA ARG A 307 23.93 44.40 -26.32
C ARG A 307 23.99 43.79 -24.92
N LEU A 308 25.06 44.08 -24.19
CA LEU A 308 25.21 43.60 -22.81
C LEU A 308 24.19 44.27 -21.88
N THR A 309 23.92 45.57 -22.04
CA THR A 309 22.87 46.25 -21.25
C THR A 309 21.48 45.72 -21.58
N GLU A 310 21.14 45.49 -22.85
CA GLU A 310 19.85 44.91 -23.25
C GLU A 310 19.68 43.49 -22.68
N SER A 311 20.73 42.66 -22.74
CA SER A 311 20.71 41.33 -22.12
C SER A 311 20.54 41.40 -20.60
N PHE A 312 21.14 42.39 -19.94
CA PHE A 312 21.02 42.57 -18.49
C PHE A 312 19.60 42.97 -18.10
N GLU A 313 18.97 43.88 -18.87
CA GLU A 313 17.58 44.29 -18.66
C GLU A 313 16.59 43.14 -18.83
N VAL A 314 16.82 42.25 -19.81
CA VAL A 314 15.99 41.05 -19.99
C VAL A 314 16.12 40.11 -18.79
N LEU A 315 17.35 39.84 -18.35
CA LEU A 315 17.60 38.99 -17.17
C LEU A 315 17.01 39.61 -15.88
N GLU A 316 17.02 40.93 -15.75
CA GLU A 316 16.45 41.63 -14.61
C GLU A 316 14.91 41.52 -14.61
N LYS A 317 14.27 41.61 -15.79
CA LYS A 317 12.83 41.33 -15.95
C LYS A 317 12.48 39.88 -15.60
N GLU A 318 13.25 38.91 -16.07
CA GLU A 318 13.05 37.49 -15.74
C GLU A 318 13.23 37.20 -14.24
N LYS A 319 14.25 37.81 -13.61
CA LYS A 319 14.47 37.70 -12.17
C LYS A 319 13.27 38.23 -11.37
N VAL A 320 12.69 39.36 -11.79
CA VAL A 320 11.49 39.92 -11.15
C VAL A 320 10.29 38.98 -11.36
N GLN A 321 10.07 38.48 -12.57
CA GLN A 321 8.99 37.52 -12.86
C GLN A 321 9.10 36.24 -12.03
N LEU A 322 10.28 35.64 -11.95
CA LEU A 322 10.52 34.46 -11.13
C LEU A 322 10.35 34.75 -9.63
N SER A 323 10.72 35.95 -9.17
CA SER A 323 10.49 36.38 -7.80
C SER A 323 9.00 36.49 -7.48
N ASP A 324 8.20 37.04 -8.41
CA ASP A 324 6.75 37.18 -8.26
C ASP A 324 6.04 35.82 -8.27
N GLU A 325 6.44 34.91 -9.16
CA GLU A 325 5.93 33.53 -9.19
C GLU A 325 6.26 32.78 -7.90
N LEU A 326 7.48 32.92 -7.40
CA LEU A 326 7.90 32.32 -6.14
C LEU A 326 7.11 32.89 -4.96
N GLN A 327 6.77 34.19 -4.99
CA GLN A 327 5.94 34.81 -3.97
C GLN A 327 4.48 34.33 -4.06
N LYS A 328 3.92 34.17 -5.26
CA LYS A 328 2.57 33.61 -5.48
C LYS A 328 2.48 32.16 -4.99
N LEU A 329 3.46 31.33 -5.34
CA LEU A 329 3.52 29.93 -4.88
C LEU A 329 3.65 29.83 -3.35
N LYS A 330 4.45 30.71 -2.73
CA LYS A 330 4.53 30.80 -1.27
C LYS A 330 3.19 31.15 -0.63
N ARG A 331 2.45 32.13 -1.18
CA ARG A 331 1.12 32.49 -0.69
C ARG A 331 0.15 31.32 -0.79
N HIS A 332 0.12 30.62 -1.93
CA HIS A 332 -0.75 29.44 -2.09
C HIS A 332 -0.41 28.30 -1.13
N LEU A 333 0.88 28.03 -0.90
CA LEU A 333 1.27 27.01 0.09
C LEU A 333 0.89 27.41 1.52
N GLN A 334 0.98 28.70 1.85
CA GLN A 334 0.55 29.24 3.14
C GLN A 334 -0.97 29.10 3.32
N GLU A 335 -1.76 29.50 2.32
CA GLU A 335 -3.23 29.38 2.34
C GLU A 335 -3.68 27.92 2.45
N GLN A 336 -3.00 27.00 1.77
CA GLN A 336 -3.26 25.57 1.89
C GLN A 336 -2.92 25.05 3.30
N ALA A 337 -1.82 25.50 3.90
CA ALA A 337 -1.46 25.13 5.26
C ALA A 337 -2.49 25.65 6.27
N ASP A 338 -2.88 26.91 6.17
CA ASP A 338 -3.87 27.54 7.05
C ASP A 338 -5.24 26.84 6.93
N SER A 339 -5.66 26.48 5.71
CA SER A 339 -6.91 25.74 5.47
C SER A 339 -6.89 24.33 6.10
N ILE A 340 -5.75 23.63 6.02
CA ILE A 340 -5.60 22.31 6.64
C ILE A 340 -5.61 22.43 8.18
N GLU A 341 -4.93 23.44 8.73
CA GLU A 341 -4.93 23.71 10.18
C GLU A 341 -6.34 24.00 10.70
N GLU A 342 -7.11 24.83 9.99
CA GLU A 342 -8.50 25.13 10.35
C GLU A 342 -9.39 23.89 10.30
N GLN A 343 -9.26 23.04 9.27
CA GLN A 343 -9.99 21.77 9.18
C GLN A 343 -9.64 20.81 10.33
N ILE A 344 -8.37 20.74 10.72
CA ILE A 344 -7.94 19.92 11.86
C ILE A 344 -8.52 20.50 13.16
N ALA A 345 -8.44 21.81 13.36
CA ALA A 345 -8.98 22.48 14.55
C ALA A 345 -10.49 22.23 14.69
N LEU A 346 -11.26 22.33 13.61
CA LEU A 346 -12.69 22.04 13.61
C LEU A 346 -13.01 20.57 13.96
N LYS A 347 -12.25 19.61 13.39
CA LYS A 347 -12.42 18.18 13.68
C LYS A 347 -12.06 17.85 15.13
N VAL A 348 -10.98 18.44 15.65
CA VAL A 348 -10.55 18.27 17.04
C VAL A 348 -11.61 18.85 17.98
N ALA A 349 -12.09 20.07 17.73
CA ALA A 349 -13.13 20.70 18.54
C ALA A 349 -14.46 19.90 18.53
N ALA A 350 -14.86 19.36 17.38
CA ALA A 350 -16.03 18.50 17.29
C ALA A 350 -15.85 17.21 18.11
N LYS A 351 -14.70 16.55 18.01
CA LYS A 351 -14.42 15.32 18.77
C LYS A 351 -14.32 15.58 20.27
N SER A 352 -13.73 16.70 20.67
CA SER A 352 -13.69 17.13 22.07
C SER A 352 -15.09 17.38 22.63
N ARG A 353 -15.98 18.03 21.86
CA ARG A 353 -17.39 18.23 22.26
C ARG A 353 -18.15 16.91 22.42
N GLU A 354 -17.99 15.97 21.49
CA GLU A 354 -18.58 14.63 21.62
C GLU A 354 -18.09 13.92 22.89
N LEU A 355 -16.78 13.96 23.14
CA LEU A 355 -16.19 13.33 24.32
C LEU A 355 -16.72 13.95 25.62
N GLN A 356 -16.81 15.28 25.67
CA GLN A 356 -17.38 16.02 26.80
C GLN A 356 -18.84 15.64 27.05
N SER A 357 -19.66 15.59 26.00
CA SER A 357 -21.06 15.16 26.13
C SER A 357 -21.20 13.72 26.62
N GLY A 358 -20.28 12.83 26.22
CA GLY A 358 -20.21 11.45 26.73
C GLY A 358 -19.87 11.40 28.21
N PHE A 359 -18.88 12.17 28.66
CA PHE A 359 -18.52 12.27 30.08
C PHE A 359 -19.64 12.88 30.93
N GLU A 360 -20.35 13.88 30.43
CA GLU A 360 -21.50 14.48 31.12
C GLU A 360 -22.67 13.48 31.24
N ALA A 361 -22.93 12.70 30.18
CA ALA A 361 -23.92 11.64 30.21
C ALA A 361 -23.55 10.54 31.21
N GLU A 362 -22.29 10.10 31.25
CA GLU A 362 -21.80 9.16 32.26
C GLU A 362 -21.90 9.73 33.67
N ARG A 363 -21.50 11.00 33.87
CA ARG A 363 -21.62 11.68 35.17
C ARG A 363 -23.08 11.74 35.65
N SER A 364 -24.02 12.00 34.75
CA SER A 364 -25.46 11.96 35.04
C SER A 364 -25.93 10.55 35.42
N ARG A 365 -25.47 9.51 34.70
CA ARG A 365 -25.73 8.12 35.05
C ARG A 365 -25.19 7.75 36.43
N TYR A 366 -23.96 8.14 36.75
CA TYR A 366 -23.38 7.92 38.08
C TYR A 366 -24.17 8.65 39.16
N GLN A 367 -24.58 9.90 38.94
CA GLN A 367 -25.42 10.63 39.89
C GLN A 367 -26.77 9.94 40.12
N ASN A 368 -27.40 9.43 39.05
CA ASN A 368 -28.65 8.67 39.17
C ASN A 368 -28.44 7.35 39.92
N LEU A 369 -27.36 6.64 39.65
CA LEU A 369 -27.02 5.40 40.34
C LEU A 369 -26.81 5.65 41.84
N VAL A 370 -26.09 6.72 42.21
CA VAL A 370 -25.91 7.13 43.61
C VAL A 370 -27.26 7.44 44.28
N ARG A 371 -28.17 8.15 43.59
CA ARG A 371 -29.52 8.41 44.11
C ARG A 371 -30.30 7.12 44.35
N GLU A 372 -30.25 6.17 43.43
CA GLU A 372 -30.91 4.86 43.61
C GLU A 372 -30.27 4.05 44.74
N PHE A 373 -28.95 4.09 44.90
CA PHE A 373 -28.28 3.48 46.05
C PHE A 373 -28.76 4.09 47.37
N SER A 374 -28.81 5.42 47.49
CA SER A 374 -29.34 6.07 48.70
C SER A 374 -30.81 5.71 48.97
N ARG A 375 -31.62 5.56 47.91
CA ARG A 375 -33.02 5.13 48.03
C ARG A 375 -33.15 3.67 48.50
N LEU A 376 -32.28 2.79 48.01
CA LEU A 376 -32.20 1.40 48.45
C LEU A 376 -31.72 1.29 49.90
N GLU A 377 -30.73 2.08 50.31
CA GLU A 377 -30.28 2.16 51.70
C GLU A 377 -31.41 2.60 52.63
N GLN A 378 -32.16 3.65 52.26
CA GLN A 378 -33.34 4.08 53.03
C GLN A 378 -34.40 2.97 53.13
N ARG A 379 -34.68 2.26 52.04
CA ARG A 379 -35.62 1.12 52.08
C ARG A 379 -35.10 -0.02 52.96
N TYR A 380 -33.81 -0.28 52.94
CA TYR A 380 -33.19 -1.30 53.78
C TYR A 380 -33.30 -0.95 55.26
N GLU A 381 -33.01 0.30 55.64
CA GLU A 381 -33.22 0.76 57.02
C GLU A 381 -34.70 0.70 57.42
N ASN A 382 -35.63 1.11 56.55
CA ASN A 382 -37.06 0.96 56.82
C ASN A 382 -37.47 -0.51 57.02
N LEU A 383 -36.98 -1.44 56.19
CA LEU A 383 -37.24 -2.88 56.33
C LEU A 383 -36.63 -3.46 57.60
N LYS A 384 -35.47 -2.95 58.02
CA LYS A 384 -34.79 -3.34 59.25
C LYS A 384 -35.57 -2.84 60.46
N ASP A 385 -36.12 -1.64 60.40
CA ASP A 385 -37.02 -1.09 61.41
C ASP A 385 -38.34 -1.89 61.46
N GLU A 386 -38.95 -2.25 60.33
CA GLU A 386 -40.11 -3.15 60.27
C GLU A 386 -39.81 -4.53 60.87
N MET A 387 -38.64 -5.10 60.58
CA MET A 387 -38.20 -6.38 61.16
C MET A 387 -37.92 -6.29 62.67
N SER A 388 -37.49 -5.13 63.16
CA SER A 388 -37.37 -4.87 64.59
C SER A 388 -38.75 -4.79 65.26
N PHE A 389 -39.72 -4.16 64.58
CA PHE A 389 -41.11 -4.07 65.02
C PHE A 389 -41.82 -5.45 65.04
N ILE A 390 -41.52 -6.31 64.06
CA ILE A 390 -42.00 -7.70 64.00
C ILE A 390 -41.36 -8.56 65.11
N LYS A 391 -40.10 -8.29 65.49
CA LYS A 391 -39.44 -8.96 66.62
C LYS A 391 -40.02 -8.56 67.98
N GLU A 392 -40.55 -7.34 68.11
CA GLU A 392 -41.14 -6.84 69.36
C GLU A 392 -42.62 -7.19 69.54
N SER A 393 -43.31 -7.72 68.51
CA SER A 393 -44.69 -8.21 68.62
C SER A 393 -44.75 -9.62 69.24
N PRO A 394 -45.27 -9.78 70.48
CA PRO A 394 -45.18 -11.03 71.21
C PRO A 394 -46.36 -11.93 70.86
N GLY A 395 -46.18 -12.77 69.85
CA GLY A 395 -47.12 -13.87 69.64
C GLY A 395 -47.08 -14.45 68.25
N LEU A 396 -46.10 -15.29 67.95
CA LEU A 396 -46.19 -16.40 67.00
C LEU A 396 -44.93 -17.28 67.16
N LYS A 397 -45.02 -18.28 68.04
CA LYS A 397 -44.01 -19.35 68.14
C LYS A 397 -44.22 -20.31 66.98
N SER A 398 -43.40 -20.23 65.92
CA SER A 398 -43.14 -21.39 65.07
C SER A 398 -41.88 -21.21 64.22
N ASN A 399 -41.11 -22.31 64.14
CA ASN A 399 -40.01 -22.62 63.22
C ASN A 399 -38.58 -22.22 63.62
N GLN A 400 -38.00 -23.01 64.53
CA GLN A 400 -36.55 -23.19 64.72
C GLN A 400 -35.81 -23.74 63.47
N SER A 401 -36.49 -24.04 62.36
CA SER A 401 -35.85 -24.54 61.13
C SER A 401 -35.36 -23.44 60.18
N VAL A 402 -35.72 -22.16 60.41
CA VAL A 402 -35.26 -21.05 59.55
C VAL A 402 -33.93 -20.48 60.03
N GLN A 403 -33.62 -20.62 61.32
CA GLN A 403 -32.38 -20.14 61.92
C GLN A 403 -31.17 -21.01 61.54
N SER A 404 -31.38 -22.28 61.19
CA SER A 404 -30.35 -23.16 60.61
C SER A 404 -30.03 -22.81 59.16
N CYS A 405 -30.97 -22.24 58.40
CA CYS A 405 -30.75 -21.88 56.98
C CYS A 405 -30.07 -20.51 56.83
N LEU A 406 -30.15 -19.63 57.83
CA LEU A 406 -29.50 -18.31 57.81
C LEU A 406 -28.01 -18.36 58.15
N SER A 407 -27.57 -19.33 58.97
CA SER A 407 -26.14 -19.51 59.26
C SER A 407 -25.37 -20.15 58.09
N GLU A 408 -26.00 -21.03 57.29
CA GLU A 408 -25.34 -21.62 56.10
C GLU A 408 -25.29 -20.68 54.89
N LEU A 409 -26.07 -19.58 54.90
CA LEU A 409 -26.03 -18.54 53.86
C LEU A 409 -25.03 -17.41 54.17
N SER A 410 -24.63 -17.24 55.44
CA SER A 410 -23.61 -16.27 55.82
C SER A 410 -22.20 -16.69 55.37
N ASP A 411 -21.95 -17.99 55.21
CA ASP A 411 -20.64 -18.53 54.77
C ASP A 411 -20.48 -18.57 53.24
N GLN A 412 -21.53 -18.27 52.46
CA GLN A 412 -21.45 -18.19 51.00
C GLN A 412 -21.21 -16.77 50.45
N SER A 413 -21.25 -15.74 51.32
CA SER A 413 -21.07 -14.35 50.92
C SER A 413 -19.61 -13.94 50.69
N SER A 414 -18.62 -14.78 51.01
CA SER A 414 -17.20 -14.42 50.90
C SER A 414 -16.51 -14.91 49.61
N VAL A 415 -17.23 -15.53 48.67
CA VAL A 415 -16.60 -16.13 47.45
C VAL A 415 -17.20 -15.65 46.12
N PHE A 416 -18.16 -14.71 46.12
CA PHE A 416 -18.63 -14.07 44.89
C PHE A 416 -17.77 -12.84 44.57
N SER A 417 -16.61 -13.09 43.97
CA SER A 417 -15.75 -12.04 43.45
C SER A 417 -16.42 -11.32 42.28
N ALA A 418 -16.26 -9.99 42.27
CA ALA A 418 -16.69 -8.91 41.37
C ALA A 418 -16.79 -9.14 39.84
N LEU A 419 -16.58 -10.34 39.31
CA LEU A 419 -16.51 -10.61 37.86
C LEU A 419 -17.81 -11.12 37.22
N ASP A 420 -18.85 -11.45 38.00
CA ASP A 420 -20.16 -11.88 37.47
C ASP A 420 -21.26 -10.79 37.57
N ALA A 421 -20.97 -9.65 38.23
CA ALA A 421 -21.88 -8.50 38.28
C ALA A 421 -21.94 -7.75 36.93
N GLU A 422 -20.81 -7.58 36.26
CA GLU A 422 -20.73 -6.92 34.94
C GLU A 422 -21.51 -7.68 33.85
N GLY A 423 -21.55 -9.01 33.91
CA GLY A 423 -22.30 -9.84 32.97
C GLY A 423 -23.82 -9.73 33.14
N LEU A 424 -24.30 -9.56 34.37
CA LEU A 424 -25.72 -9.32 34.66
C LEU A 424 -26.12 -7.87 34.32
N ILE A 425 -25.24 -6.91 34.57
CA ILE A 425 -25.43 -5.49 34.23
C ILE A 425 -25.54 -5.31 32.72
N HIS A 426 -24.65 -5.91 31.92
CA HIS A 426 -24.75 -5.84 30.46
C HIS A 426 -25.99 -6.53 29.88
N HIS A 427 -26.48 -7.60 30.53
CA HIS A 427 -27.72 -8.25 30.09
C HIS A 427 -28.96 -7.38 30.39
N LEU A 428 -28.98 -6.71 31.55
CA LEU A 428 -30.05 -5.79 31.94
C LEU A 428 -30.00 -4.47 31.15
N GLU A 429 -28.82 -3.96 30.82
CA GLU A 429 -28.64 -2.80 29.94
C GLU A 429 -29.09 -3.08 28.50
N PHE A 430 -28.78 -4.27 27.97
CA PHE A 430 -29.26 -4.68 26.64
C PHE A 430 -30.79 -4.79 26.60
N GLN A 431 -31.39 -5.36 27.66
CA GLN A 431 -32.84 -5.47 27.78
C GLN A 431 -33.53 -4.11 28.01
N ALA A 432 -32.89 -3.19 28.72
CA ALA A 432 -33.36 -1.81 28.89
C ALA A 432 -33.30 -1.01 27.58
N LEU A 433 -32.22 -1.15 26.80
CA LEU A 433 -32.06 -0.53 25.49
C LEU A 433 -33.03 -1.10 24.43
N GLU A 434 -33.36 -2.39 24.49
CA GLU A 434 -34.41 -2.97 23.65
C GLU A 434 -35.80 -2.42 24.01
N ASN A 435 -36.07 -2.20 25.30
CA ASN A 435 -37.32 -1.63 25.78
C ASN A 435 -37.44 -0.12 25.47
N GLU A 436 -36.35 0.64 25.55
CA GLU A 436 -36.30 2.04 25.11
C GLU A 436 -36.44 2.17 23.59
N ASN A 437 -35.79 1.31 22.79
CA ASN A 437 -35.99 1.32 21.34
C ASN A 437 -37.43 0.94 20.94
N ARG A 438 -38.10 0.08 21.71
CA ARG A 438 -39.54 -0.19 21.53
C ARG A 438 -40.41 1.01 21.91
N LYS A 439 -40.07 1.74 22.98
CA LYS A 439 -40.76 2.98 23.37
C LYS A 439 -40.56 4.11 22.36
N LEU A 440 -39.33 4.35 21.90
CA LEU A 440 -39.02 5.36 20.90
C LEU A 440 -39.64 5.04 19.53
N LYS A 441 -39.76 3.76 19.15
CA LYS A 441 -40.56 3.35 17.98
C LYS A 441 -42.05 3.62 18.16
N ALA A 442 -42.62 3.36 19.33
CA ALA A 442 -44.02 3.64 19.63
C ALA A 442 -44.32 5.16 19.71
N GLU A 443 -43.34 5.97 20.11
CA GLU A 443 -43.42 7.43 20.08
C GLU A 443 -43.22 8.01 18.67
N LEU A 444 -42.42 7.39 17.82
CA LEU A 444 -42.30 7.76 16.41
C LEU A 444 -43.55 7.42 15.58
N GLU A 445 -44.24 6.32 15.90
CA GLU A 445 -45.52 5.94 15.27
C GLU A 445 -46.69 6.82 15.77
N LYS A 446 -46.56 7.46 16.93
CA LYS A 446 -47.46 8.52 17.39
C LYS A 446 -46.99 9.88 16.85
N GLY A 447 -47.21 10.09 15.55
CA GLY A 447 -47.17 11.44 14.98
C GLY A 447 -48.12 12.41 15.72
N PRO A 448 -47.90 13.73 15.65
CA PRO A 448 -48.57 14.69 16.52
C PRO A 448 -50.07 14.68 16.27
N GLY A 449 -50.85 14.44 17.34
CA GLY A 449 -52.30 14.61 17.34
C GLY A 449 -52.70 16.09 17.18
N PRO A 450 -53.89 16.36 16.63
CA PRO A 450 -54.27 17.67 16.11
C PRO A 450 -54.69 18.62 17.23
N GLY A 451 -54.07 19.80 17.27
CA GLY A 451 -54.54 20.96 18.05
C GLY A 451 -55.13 22.02 17.12
N PRO A 452 -56.28 22.63 17.43
CA PRO A 452 -57.05 23.45 16.49
C PRO A 452 -56.54 24.89 16.43
N GLY A 453 -56.38 25.41 15.22
CA GLY A 453 -56.06 26.83 14.98
C GLY A 453 -55.93 27.10 13.48
N PRO A 454 -56.76 27.97 12.88
CA PRO A 454 -56.98 28.01 11.44
C PRO A 454 -55.95 28.88 10.72
N GLY A 455 -55.74 28.56 9.44
CA GLY A 455 -55.26 29.54 8.46
C GLY A 455 -53.93 29.22 7.78
N GLY A 456 -54.03 28.45 6.70
CA GLY A 456 -53.32 28.68 5.44
C GLY A 456 -51.79 28.75 5.46
N ARG A 457 -51.15 27.69 4.96
CA ARG A 457 -49.98 27.70 4.04
C ARG A 457 -49.53 26.25 3.76
N GLU A 458 -50.36 25.50 3.06
CA GLU A 458 -49.96 24.24 2.42
C GLU A 458 -49.56 24.54 0.97
N SER A 459 -48.27 24.73 0.70
CA SER A 459 -47.66 24.50 -0.64
C SER A 459 -46.13 24.61 -0.69
N SER A 460 -45.45 25.03 0.39
CA SER A 460 -43.97 25.21 0.36
C SER A 460 -43.16 24.24 1.23
N GLN A 461 -43.80 23.33 1.99
CA GLN A 461 -43.10 22.38 2.87
C GLN A 461 -42.80 21.01 2.23
N ASP A 462 -43.44 20.68 1.10
CA ASP A 462 -43.33 19.36 0.48
C ASP A 462 -41.96 19.04 -0.17
N PRO A 463 -41.22 19.99 -0.79
CA PRO A 463 -39.92 19.67 -1.36
C PRO A 463 -38.88 19.36 -0.27
N LEU A 464 -38.92 20.10 0.84
CA LEU A 464 -38.00 19.95 1.96
C LEU A 464 -38.30 18.69 2.78
N ARG A 465 -39.58 18.32 2.96
CA ARG A 465 -39.97 17.01 3.52
C ARG A 465 -39.56 15.86 2.61
N SER A 466 -39.68 16.03 1.29
CA SER A 466 -39.27 15.02 0.32
C SER A 466 -37.75 14.85 0.29
N GLN A 467 -36.98 15.94 0.35
CA GLN A 467 -35.51 15.92 0.49
C GLN A 467 -35.06 15.34 1.82
N LEU A 468 -35.72 15.69 2.93
CA LEU A 468 -35.41 15.11 4.24
C LEU A 468 -35.75 13.61 4.25
N GLY A 469 -36.84 13.21 3.59
CA GLY A 469 -37.21 11.81 3.38
C GLY A 469 -36.21 11.05 2.49
N ALA A 470 -35.67 11.68 1.45
CA ALA A 470 -34.64 11.12 0.59
C ALA A 470 -33.30 10.96 1.33
N ALA A 471 -32.85 12.00 2.05
CA ALA A 471 -31.66 11.95 2.89
C ALA A 471 -31.79 10.91 4.01
N THR A 472 -32.98 10.77 4.60
CA THR A 472 -33.26 9.73 5.61
C THR A 472 -33.23 8.33 4.99
N ARG A 473 -33.72 8.16 3.76
CA ARG A 473 -33.62 6.89 3.01
C ARG A 473 -32.18 6.57 2.64
N GLU A 474 -31.38 7.55 2.23
CA GLU A 474 -29.95 7.37 1.94
C GLU A 474 -29.17 7.00 3.20
N VAL A 475 -29.40 7.69 4.32
CA VAL A 475 -28.79 7.34 5.61
C VAL A 475 -29.20 5.94 6.06
N ASN A 476 -30.46 5.55 5.85
CA ASN A 476 -30.91 4.19 6.17
C ASN A 476 -30.29 3.14 5.23
N MET A 477 -30.12 3.45 3.95
CA MET A 477 -29.38 2.62 3.00
C MET A 477 -27.92 2.46 3.41
N TYR A 478 -27.23 3.55 3.78
CA TYR A 478 -25.86 3.49 4.25
C TYR A 478 -25.73 2.73 5.58
N LYS A 479 -26.69 2.88 6.50
CA LYS A 479 -26.76 2.07 7.74
C LYS A 479 -26.97 0.60 7.42
N GLU A 480 -27.81 0.27 6.45
CA GLU A 480 -28.07 -1.10 6.05
C GLU A 480 -26.86 -1.73 5.35
N GLN A 481 -26.19 -0.99 4.48
CA GLN A 481 -24.89 -1.36 3.89
C GLN A 481 -23.82 -1.56 4.97
N LEU A 482 -23.73 -0.67 5.96
CA LEU A 482 -22.80 -0.81 7.08
C LEU A 482 -23.12 -2.06 7.89
N SER A 483 -24.41 -2.32 8.16
CA SER A 483 -24.85 -3.52 8.88
C SER A 483 -24.56 -4.80 8.10
N GLN A 484 -24.67 -4.76 6.78
CA GLN A 484 -24.34 -5.87 5.89
C GLN A 484 -22.82 -6.11 5.84
N ALA A 485 -22.02 -5.05 5.78
CA ALA A 485 -20.56 -5.12 5.88
C ALA A 485 -20.11 -5.64 7.25
N THR A 486 -20.73 -5.20 8.36
CA THR A 486 -20.44 -5.72 9.70
C THR A 486 -20.84 -7.20 9.83
N ARG A 487 -21.97 -7.62 9.24
CA ARG A 487 -22.36 -9.03 9.19
C ARG A 487 -21.36 -9.86 8.39
N GLN A 488 -20.91 -9.37 7.24
CA GLN A 488 -19.89 -10.01 6.41
C GLN A 488 -18.54 -10.10 7.13
N LEU A 489 -18.10 -9.04 7.82
CA LEU A 489 -16.90 -9.05 8.64
C LEU A 489 -17.02 -10.05 9.79
N SER A 490 -18.13 -10.07 10.52
CA SER A 490 -18.35 -11.05 11.59
C SER A 490 -18.44 -12.50 11.09
N ALA A 491 -18.90 -12.71 9.86
CA ALA A 491 -18.94 -14.01 9.21
C ALA A 491 -17.54 -14.44 8.73
N ALA A 492 -16.75 -13.52 8.18
CA ALA A 492 -15.35 -13.73 7.83
C ALA A 492 -14.49 -13.99 9.07
N GLU A 493 -14.71 -13.26 10.17
CA GLU A 493 -14.08 -13.51 11.47
C GLU A 493 -14.45 -14.88 12.02
N ARG A 494 -15.73 -15.29 11.91
CA ARG A 494 -16.15 -16.65 12.28
C ARG A 494 -15.53 -17.72 11.39
N GLN A 495 -15.39 -17.49 10.09
CA GLN A 495 -14.70 -18.41 9.18
C GLN A 495 -13.20 -18.49 9.50
N ILE A 496 -12.53 -17.38 9.80
CA ILE A 496 -11.13 -17.36 10.24
C ILE A 496 -10.98 -18.11 11.56
N GLU A 497 -11.92 -17.96 12.48
CA GLU A 497 -11.89 -18.65 13.77
C GLU A 497 -12.25 -20.14 13.62
N GLU A 498 -13.13 -20.50 12.68
CA GLU A 498 -13.37 -21.89 12.28
C GLU A 498 -12.15 -22.52 11.61
N MET A 499 -11.45 -21.80 10.74
CA MET A 499 -10.20 -22.24 10.10
C MET A 499 -9.08 -22.42 11.14
N LYS A 500 -8.99 -21.54 12.14
CA LYS A 500 -8.08 -21.71 13.28
C LYS A 500 -8.47 -22.88 14.19
N ASN A 501 -9.76 -23.11 14.40
CA ASN A 501 -10.25 -24.22 15.23
C ASN A 501 -10.14 -25.57 14.51
N LYS A 502 -10.29 -25.62 13.17
CA LYS A 502 -10.04 -26.80 12.34
C LYS A 502 -8.55 -27.14 12.27
N ARG A 503 -7.66 -26.13 12.24
CA ARG A 503 -6.19 -26.32 12.41
C ARG A 503 -5.75 -26.77 13.81
N LEU A 504 -6.64 -26.84 14.80
CA LEU A 504 -6.30 -27.22 16.19
C LEU A 504 -6.99 -28.51 16.67
N VAL A 505 -7.39 -29.38 15.75
CA VAL A 505 -7.81 -30.75 16.07
C VAL A 505 -6.68 -31.71 15.71
N LEU A 506 -5.66 -31.78 16.57
CA LEU A 506 -4.79 -32.96 16.61
C LEU A 506 -5.63 -34.15 17.12
N PRO A 507 -5.61 -35.31 16.45
CA PRO A 507 -6.30 -36.50 16.94
C PRO A 507 -5.75 -36.84 18.32
N ARG A 508 -6.63 -36.86 19.33
CA ARG A 508 -6.31 -37.45 20.64
C ARG A 508 -6.29 -38.98 20.49
N GLY A 509 -5.23 -39.49 19.89
CA GLY A 509 -4.82 -40.89 19.97
C GLY A 509 -3.41 -40.92 20.55
N GLY A 510 -3.24 -41.55 21.70
CA GLY A 510 -1.94 -41.66 22.36
C GLY A 510 -1.01 -42.61 21.61
N CYS A 511 -0.35 -42.13 20.56
CA CYS A 511 0.92 -42.69 20.11
C CYS A 511 2.02 -41.75 20.61
N LYS A 512 2.96 -42.29 21.38
CA LYS A 512 4.18 -41.58 21.75
C LYS A 512 4.95 -41.36 20.44
N MET A 513 4.89 -40.15 19.90
CA MET A 513 5.72 -39.75 18.76
C MET A 513 7.17 -39.96 19.14
N THR A 514 7.91 -40.70 18.31
CA THR A 514 9.33 -40.93 18.55
C THR A 514 10.11 -39.63 18.32
N GLU A 515 11.33 -39.53 18.85
CA GLU A 515 12.16 -38.33 18.69
C GLU A 515 12.42 -38.02 17.21
N GLU A 516 12.45 -39.05 16.38
CA GLU A 516 12.57 -38.95 14.93
C GLU A 516 11.32 -38.31 14.31
N ASP A 517 10.12 -38.70 14.71
CA ASP A 517 8.90 -38.11 14.16
C ASP A 517 8.75 -36.62 14.54
N LEU A 518 9.24 -36.22 15.72
CA LEU A 518 9.32 -34.82 16.13
C LEU A 518 10.35 -34.01 15.30
N ARG A 519 11.48 -34.62 14.96
CA ARG A 519 12.48 -34.01 14.05
C ARG A 519 11.90 -33.83 12.66
N HIS A 520 11.26 -34.85 12.10
CA HIS A 520 10.60 -34.74 10.78
C HIS A 520 9.49 -33.68 10.78
N ALA A 521 8.70 -33.56 11.85
CA ALA A 521 7.69 -32.50 11.96
C ALA A 521 8.33 -31.10 12.08
N TYR A 522 9.44 -30.97 12.79
CA TYR A 522 10.19 -29.72 12.88
C TYR A 522 10.82 -29.33 11.54
N ASP A 523 11.40 -30.30 10.83
CA ASP A 523 12.01 -30.10 9.51
C ASP A 523 10.94 -29.73 8.47
N ALA A 524 9.77 -30.37 8.49
CA ALA A 524 8.64 -30.00 7.64
C ALA A 524 8.16 -28.55 7.90
N VAL A 525 8.14 -28.11 9.16
CA VAL A 525 7.82 -26.71 9.52
C VAL A 525 8.92 -25.75 9.05
N CYS A 526 10.18 -26.15 9.12
CA CYS A 526 11.29 -25.34 8.61
C CYS A 526 11.24 -25.20 7.09
N VAL A 527 10.95 -26.28 6.36
CA VAL A 527 10.75 -26.28 4.91
C VAL A 527 9.55 -25.42 4.51
N ALA A 528 8.41 -25.57 5.19
CA ALA A 528 7.23 -24.74 4.93
C ALA A 528 7.49 -23.25 5.20
N ASN A 529 8.23 -22.92 6.26
CA ASN A 529 8.63 -21.55 6.54
C ASN A 529 9.65 -21.02 5.53
N ALA A 530 10.54 -21.86 4.98
CA ALA A 530 11.46 -21.48 3.93
C ALA A 530 10.72 -21.15 2.62
N ILE A 531 9.76 -22.00 2.23
CA ILE A 531 8.92 -21.78 1.03
C ILE A 531 8.10 -20.49 1.19
N LEU A 532 7.46 -20.27 2.34
CA LEU A 532 6.70 -19.03 2.60
C LEU A 532 7.59 -17.78 2.61
N MET A 533 8.82 -17.88 3.11
CA MET A 533 9.76 -16.76 3.06
C MET A 533 10.18 -16.45 1.62
N GLU A 534 10.36 -17.48 0.79
CA GLU A 534 10.70 -17.32 -0.63
C GLU A 534 9.53 -16.71 -1.41
N GLU A 535 8.30 -17.17 -1.17
CA GLU A 535 7.10 -16.63 -1.81
C GLU A 535 6.87 -15.15 -1.43
N ILE A 536 7.14 -14.77 -0.17
CA ILE A 536 7.09 -13.36 0.26
C ILE A 536 8.22 -12.53 -0.39
N ARG A 537 9.39 -13.12 -0.64
CA ARG A 537 10.51 -12.44 -1.34
C ARG A 537 10.18 -12.24 -2.81
N GLU A 538 9.64 -13.25 -3.47
CA GLU A 538 9.21 -13.17 -4.86
C GLU A 538 8.11 -12.12 -5.05
N GLN A 539 7.11 -12.10 -4.17
CA GLN A 539 6.07 -11.06 -4.20
C GLN A 539 6.66 -9.65 -4.01
N ARG A 540 7.64 -9.50 -3.10
CA ARG A 540 8.33 -8.21 -2.91
C ARG A 540 9.15 -7.81 -4.13
N ALA A 541 9.86 -8.76 -4.75
CA ALA A 541 10.62 -8.52 -5.97
C ALA A 541 9.69 -8.10 -7.12
N GLN A 542 8.58 -8.81 -7.33
CA GLN A 542 7.57 -8.44 -8.34
C GLN A 542 6.97 -7.05 -8.09
N HIS A 543 6.75 -6.66 -6.82
CA HIS A 543 6.32 -5.30 -6.49
C HIS A 543 7.42 -4.26 -6.72
N GLU A 544 8.67 -4.56 -6.38
CA GLU A 544 9.81 -3.67 -6.63
C GLU A 544 10.04 -3.47 -8.13
N ASP A 545 9.96 -4.53 -8.93
CA ASP A 545 10.04 -4.49 -10.39
C ASP A 545 8.89 -3.67 -10.98
N GLY A 546 7.64 -3.92 -10.55
CA GLY A 546 6.48 -3.13 -10.98
C GLY A 546 6.57 -1.65 -10.58
N THR A 547 7.13 -1.34 -9.41
CA THR A 547 7.44 0.05 -9.06
C THR A 547 8.56 0.62 -9.90
N GLY A 548 9.59 -0.16 -10.24
CA GLY A 548 10.66 0.23 -11.15
C GLY A 548 10.15 0.60 -12.53
N GLU A 549 9.24 -0.19 -13.08
CA GLU A 549 8.56 0.07 -14.36
C GLU A 549 7.71 1.34 -14.33
N LEU A 550 6.96 1.58 -13.24
CA LEU A 550 6.22 2.84 -13.07
C LEU A 550 7.15 4.05 -12.97
N HIS A 551 8.31 3.90 -12.31
CA HIS A 551 9.30 4.97 -12.22
C HIS A 551 10.00 5.24 -13.56
N THR A 552 10.27 4.22 -14.37
CA THR A 552 10.82 4.40 -15.72
C THR A 552 9.80 5.05 -16.66
N GLN A 553 8.52 4.69 -16.57
CA GLN A 553 7.43 5.36 -17.28
C GLN A 553 7.30 6.84 -16.87
N LEU A 554 7.33 7.14 -15.56
CA LEU A 554 7.34 8.53 -15.07
C LEU A 554 8.55 9.32 -15.57
N ARG A 555 9.73 8.69 -15.63
CA ARG A 555 10.94 9.33 -16.16
C ARG A 555 10.85 9.58 -17.66
N ALA A 556 10.30 8.63 -18.42
CA ALA A 556 10.07 8.79 -19.85
C ALA A 556 9.08 9.93 -20.13
N LEU A 557 7.93 9.95 -19.43
CA LEU A 557 6.95 11.03 -19.53
C LEU A 557 7.54 12.40 -19.16
N ARG A 558 8.44 12.44 -18.17
CA ARG A 558 9.11 13.68 -17.78
C ARG A 558 10.12 14.14 -18.83
N GLN A 559 10.88 13.21 -19.41
CA GLN A 559 11.78 13.52 -20.53
C GLN A 559 11.00 14.00 -21.76
N GLU A 560 9.82 13.43 -22.00
CA GLU A 560 8.95 13.81 -23.11
C GLU A 560 8.34 15.20 -22.89
N LEU A 561 7.97 15.53 -21.65
CA LEU A 561 7.56 16.88 -21.25
C LEU A 561 8.70 17.89 -21.41
N ASP A 562 9.91 17.55 -20.98
CA ASP A 562 11.09 18.40 -21.16
C ASP A 562 11.41 18.59 -22.66
N HIS A 563 11.25 17.54 -23.47
CA HIS A 563 11.44 17.61 -24.93
C HIS A 563 10.40 18.48 -25.61
N GLN A 564 9.14 18.43 -25.16
CA GLN A 564 8.07 19.32 -25.63
C GLN A 564 8.35 20.78 -25.24
N GLN A 565 8.83 21.04 -24.03
CA GLN A 565 9.22 22.38 -23.60
C GLN A 565 10.40 22.93 -24.40
N GLU A 566 11.39 22.09 -24.72
CA GLU A 566 12.48 22.47 -25.60
C GLU A 566 12.03 22.69 -27.06
N ALA A 567 11.09 21.88 -27.57
CA ALA A 567 10.53 22.06 -28.91
C ALA A 567 9.77 23.39 -29.02
N LEU A 568 8.91 23.71 -28.04
CA LEU A 568 8.23 25.00 -27.94
C LEU A 568 9.22 26.17 -27.78
N GLY A 569 10.33 25.94 -27.07
CA GLY A 569 11.44 26.90 -26.97
C GLY A 569 12.16 27.14 -28.29
N ARG A 570 12.37 26.10 -29.09
CA ARG A 570 12.97 26.18 -30.44
C ARG A 570 12.03 26.82 -31.45
N GLU A 571 10.72 26.58 -31.35
CA GLU A 571 9.68 27.25 -32.16
C GLU A 571 9.64 28.76 -31.90
N ARG A 572 9.83 29.22 -30.65
CA ARG A 572 9.94 30.66 -30.34
C ARG A 572 11.22 31.33 -30.85
N GLN A 573 12.23 30.56 -31.27
CA GLN A 573 13.53 31.10 -31.74
C GLN A 573 13.64 31.18 -33.27
N GLN A 574 12.67 30.68 -34.04
CA GLN A 574 12.71 30.80 -35.50
C GLN A 574 12.16 32.15 -35.98
N PRO A 575 12.80 32.81 -36.98
CA PRO A 575 12.34 34.12 -37.45
C PRO A 575 11.06 33.98 -38.27
N ALA A 576 10.08 34.84 -37.95
CA ALA A 576 8.81 34.96 -38.66
C ALA A 576 9.02 35.32 -40.13
N GLY A 577 8.89 34.34 -41.02
CA GLY A 577 8.99 34.57 -42.46
C GLY A 577 8.47 33.40 -43.26
N THR A 578 7.19 33.45 -43.62
CA THR A 578 6.45 32.55 -44.52
C THR A 578 5.99 31.22 -43.91
N HIS A 579 4.71 30.90 -44.12
CA HIS A 579 3.99 29.64 -43.84
C HIS A 579 3.09 29.49 -42.59
N PRO A 580 2.28 30.49 -42.17
CA PRO A 580 1.17 30.21 -41.25
C PRO A 580 0.10 29.28 -41.88
N ALA A 581 -0.06 29.29 -43.21
CA ALA A 581 -1.06 28.46 -43.90
C ALA A 581 -0.68 26.97 -44.00
N ASN A 582 0.57 26.65 -44.32
CA ASN A 582 1.02 25.25 -44.36
C ASN A 582 1.10 24.65 -42.96
N HIS A 583 1.48 25.44 -41.95
CA HIS A 583 1.49 25.00 -40.55
C HIS A 583 0.09 24.66 -40.05
N LEU A 584 -0.90 25.52 -40.28
CA LEU A 584 -2.29 25.22 -39.92
C LEU A 584 -2.81 23.98 -40.65
N GLN A 585 -2.39 23.75 -41.89
CA GLN A 585 -2.83 22.59 -42.68
C GLN A 585 -2.15 21.28 -42.23
N GLU A 586 -0.87 21.33 -41.88
CA GLU A 586 -0.15 20.22 -41.24
C GLU A 586 -0.68 19.93 -39.83
N GLU A 587 -1.08 20.95 -39.09
CA GLU A 587 -1.64 20.83 -37.74
C GLU A 587 -3.06 20.29 -37.75
N VAL A 588 -3.89 20.71 -38.71
CA VAL A 588 -5.19 20.08 -38.99
C VAL A 588 -5.01 18.62 -39.40
N TYR A 589 -4.01 18.30 -40.22
CA TYR A 589 -3.71 16.90 -40.61
C TYR A 589 -3.22 16.06 -39.41
N ARG A 590 -2.35 16.63 -38.56
CA ARG A 590 -1.86 15.98 -37.33
C ARG A 590 -3.00 15.74 -36.35
N LEU A 591 -3.84 16.75 -36.09
CA LEU A 591 -5.00 16.64 -35.21
C LEU A 591 -6.03 15.64 -35.76
N ASN A 592 -6.21 15.58 -37.08
CA ASN A 592 -7.12 14.61 -37.70
C ASN A 592 -6.62 13.16 -37.51
N ASN A 593 -5.31 12.92 -37.65
CA ASN A 593 -4.73 11.60 -37.39
C ASN A 593 -4.78 11.22 -35.91
N GLN A 594 -4.51 12.16 -35.00
CA GLN A 594 -4.66 11.92 -33.56
C GLN A 594 -6.11 11.62 -33.18
N ASN A 595 -7.09 12.33 -33.76
CA ASN A 595 -8.50 12.04 -33.54
C ASN A 595 -8.91 10.66 -34.10
N LEU A 596 -8.32 10.23 -35.22
CA LEU A 596 -8.53 8.90 -35.77
C LEU A 596 -7.96 7.81 -34.85
N GLU A 597 -6.74 7.98 -34.34
CA GLU A 597 -6.12 7.07 -33.37
C GLU A 597 -6.91 7.00 -32.05
N LEU A 598 -7.39 8.14 -31.56
CA LEU A 598 -8.25 8.20 -30.37
C LEU A 598 -9.59 7.49 -30.60
N MET A 599 -10.20 7.62 -31.78
CA MET A 599 -11.38 6.83 -32.14
C MET A 599 -11.09 5.34 -32.16
N GLU A 600 -9.97 4.90 -32.74
CA GLU A 600 -9.60 3.48 -32.73
C GLU A 600 -9.36 2.93 -31.32
N GLN A 601 -8.76 3.74 -30.44
CA GLN A 601 -8.59 3.39 -29.04
C GLN A 601 -9.92 3.31 -28.30
N ALA A 602 -10.83 4.25 -28.54
CA ALA A 602 -12.19 4.24 -27.99
C ALA A 602 -12.96 2.98 -28.44
N GLU A 603 -12.90 2.62 -29.73
CA GLU A 603 -13.51 1.38 -30.23
C GLU A 603 -12.92 0.11 -29.60
N LYS A 604 -11.59 0.09 -29.37
CA LYS A 604 -10.93 -1.04 -28.68
C LYS A 604 -11.40 -1.14 -27.24
N GLN A 605 -11.55 0.00 -26.55
CA GLN A 605 -12.10 0.06 -25.20
C GLN A 605 -13.57 -0.37 -25.17
N ASP A 606 -14.40 0.04 -26.11
CA ASP A 606 -15.80 -0.39 -26.21
C ASP A 606 -15.93 -1.89 -26.45
N LYS A 607 -15.08 -2.46 -27.32
CA LYS A 607 -14.99 -3.92 -27.51
C LYS A 607 -14.56 -4.64 -26.22
N MET A 608 -13.69 -4.03 -25.41
CA MET A 608 -13.27 -4.57 -24.11
C MET A 608 -14.40 -4.47 -23.07
N VAL A 609 -15.07 -3.33 -22.97
CA VAL A 609 -16.23 -3.11 -22.11
C VAL A 609 -17.35 -4.07 -22.47
N TYR A 610 -17.58 -4.34 -23.76
CA TYR A 610 -18.55 -5.34 -24.22
C TYR A 610 -18.16 -6.76 -23.78
N LYS A 611 -16.89 -7.15 -23.92
CA LYS A 611 -16.38 -8.45 -23.45
C LYS A 611 -16.51 -8.60 -21.92
N LEU A 612 -16.11 -7.58 -21.17
CA LEU A 612 -16.21 -7.55 -19.71
C LEU A 612 -17.67 -7.57 -19.26
N SER A 613 -18.56 -6.83 -19.92
CA SER A 613 -20.00 -6.84 -19.66
C SER A 613 -20.64 -8.20 -19.94
N ARG A 614 -20.18 -8.91 -20.99
CA ARG A 614 -20.61 -10.27 -21.28
C ARG A 614 -20.10 -11.26 -20.24
N GLN A 615 -18.86 -11.12 -19.78
CA GLN A 615 -18.30 -11.91 -18.67
C GLN A 615 -19.05 -11.65 -17.37
N LEU A 616 -19.34 -10.39 -17.03
CA LEU A 616 -20.15 -10.00 -15.88
C LEU A 616 -21.56 -10.56 -15.96
N LYS A 617 -22.21 -10.53 -17.13
CA LYS A 617 -23.53 -11.19 -17.32
C LYS A 617 -23.44 -12.70 -17.15
N ALA A 618 -22.37 -13.34 -17.61
CA ALA A 618 -22.14 -14.77 -17.42
C ALA A 618 -21.87 -15.11 -15.94
N TYR A 619 -21.08 -14.31 -15.24
CA TYR A 619 -20.85 -14.44 -13.79
C TYR A 619 -22.11 -14.17 -12.99
N VAL A 620 -22.88 -13.13 -13.30
CA VAL A 620 -24.17 -12.86 -12.66
C VAL A 620 -25.14 -14.00 -12.92
N LYS A 621 -25.19 -14.57 -14.14
CA LYS A 621 -26.00 -15.75 -14.44
C LYS A 621 -25.51 -16.99 -13.69
N SER A 622 -24.20 -17.17 -13.55
CA SER A 622 -23.57 -18.22 -12.74
C SER A 622 -23.92 -18.07 -11.25
N VAL A 623 -23.82 -16.85 -10.71
CA VAL A 623 -24.17 -16.51 -9.32
C VAL A 623 -25.68 -16.64 -9.09
N LYS A 624 -26.52 -16.30 -10.06
CA LYS A 624 -27.98 -16.49 -9.98
C LYS A 624 -28.34 -17.98 -10.01
N ASN A 625 -27.64 -18.77 -10.83
CA ASN A 625 -27.78 -20.22 -10.84
C ASN A 625 -27.26 -20.85 -9.52
N PHE A 626 -26.19 -20.30 -8.93
CA PHE A 626 -25.66 -20.70 -7.62
C PHE A 626 -26.58 -20.29 -6.45
N ALA A 627 -27.29 -19.15 -6.58
CA ALA A 627 -28.24 -18.67 -5.58
C ALA A 627 -29.57 -19.44 -5.59
N VAL A 628 -29.91 -20.11 -6.70
CA VAL A 628 -31.09 -20.99 -6.80
C VAL A 628 -30.81 -22.41 -6.26
N THR A 629 -29.54 -22.78 -6.05
CA THR A 629 -29.13 -24.08 -5.49
C THR A 629 -28.37 -23.95 -4.16
N SER A 630 -29.06 -23.52 -3.10
CA SER A 630 -28.92 -24.12 -1.76
C SER A 630 -29.77 -23.42 -0.69
N PRO A 631 -30.73 -24.12 -0.07
CA PRO A 631 -30.93 -24.04 1.36
C PRO A 631 -29.94 -24.98 2.08
N ALA A 632 -29.05 -24.34 2.84
CA ALA A 632 -28.66 -24.70 4.20
C ALA A 632 -28.25 -26.15 4.54
N SER A 633 -27.02 -26.24 5.06
CA SER A 633 -26.64 -26.93 6.31
C SER A 633 -25.67 -28.12 6.16
N GLN A 634 -24.47 -27.90 6.72
CA GLN A 634 -23.66 -28.88 7.47
C GLN A 634 -22.99 -30.00 6.63
N SER A 635 -21.72 -30.37 6.79
CA SER A 635 -20.68 -29.94 7.72
C SER A 635 -19.37 -30.61 7.29
N ALA A 636 -18.30 -29.80 7.24
CA ALA A 636 -16.91 -30.09 7.57
C ALA A 636 -16.39 -31.55 7.54
N GLY A 637 -15.33 -31.76 6.75
CA GLY A 637 -14.39 -32.87 6.91
C GLY A 637 -13.21 -32.84 5.92
N GLU A 638 -12.17 -32.08 6.24
CA GLU A 638 -10.78 -32.25 5.77
C GLU A 638 -10.16 -33.61 6.19
N PRO A 639 -8.89 -33.97 5.89
CA PRO A 639 -7.97 -33.66 4.78
C PRO A 639 -7.22 -34.92 4.25
N GLY A 640 -6.40 -34.82 3.19
CA GLY A 640 -5.47 -35.91 2.84
C GLY A 640 -4.77 -35.76 1.48
N SER A 641 -3.51 -35.32 1.55
CA SER A 641 -2.52 -35.17 0.47
C SER A 641 -2.24 -36.43 -0.35
N VAL A 642 -2.11 -36.29 -1.67
CA VAL A 642 -1.08 -36.99 -2.47
C VAL A 642 -0.70 -36.09 -3.65
N SER A 643 0.55 -35.64 -3.60
CA SER A 643 1.56 -35.61 -4.67
C SER A 643 1.26 -35.04 -6.07
N GLU A 644 2.25 -34.24 -6.48
CA GLU A 644 2.90 -34.25 -7.80
C GLU A 644 2.09 -33.80 -9.02
N ILE A 645 2.28 -32.51 -9.31
CA ILE A 645 2.24 -31.98 -10.67
C ILE A 645 3.56 -32.39 -11.35
N THR A 646 3.50 -33.38 -12.24
CA THR A 646 4.34 -33.41 -13.43
C THR A 646 3.62 -32.66 -14.54
N ALA A 647 4.29 -31.62 -15.04
CA ALA A 647 3.90 -30.90 -16.23
C ALA A 647 4.03 -31.79 -17.47
N SER A 648 3.10 -31.69 -18.41
CA SER A 648 3.44 -31.47 -19.83
C SER A 648 2.20 -31.31 -20.73
N VAL A 649 2.20 -30.16 -21.41
CA VAL A 649 2.03 -30.00 -22.86
C VAL A 649 0.67 -30.33 -23.50
N SER A 650 -0.02 -29.23 -23.82
CA SER A 650 -0.60 -28.86 -25.11
C SER A 650 -1.28 -29.92 -25.99
N THR A 651 -2.57 -29.72 -26.28
CA THR A 651 -3.00 -29.54 -27.68
C THR A 651 -4.34 -28.82 -27.78
N ALA A 652 -4.42 -27.93 -28.77
CA ALA A 652 -5.56 -27.09 -29.12
C ALA A 652 -6.69 -27.88 -29.77
N GLY A 653 -7.93 -27.35 -29.70
CA GLY A 653 -8.98 -27.72 -30.65
C GLY A 653 -10.41 -27.47 -30.18
N GLY A 654 -11.02 -26.43 -30.77
CA GLY A 654 -12.35 -26.55 -31.37
C GLY A 654 -13.59 -26.58 -30.47
N GLN A 655 -14.33 -25.48 -30.49
CA GLN A 655 -15.77 -25.43 -30.20
C GLN A 655 -16.56 -26.52 -30.92
N LEU A 656 -17.58 -27.07 -30.27
CA LEU A 656 -18.97 -27.06 -30.75
C LEU A 656 -19.91 -27.56 -29.66
N GLY A 657 -20.94 -26.76 -29.37
CA GLY A 657 -21.97 -27.10 -28.42
C GLY A 657 -22.85 -28.24 -28.94
N ALA A 658 -23.20 -29.15 -28.05
CA ALA A 658 -24.27 -30.10 -28.24
C ALA A 658 -25.23 -29.98 -27.04
N GLY A 659 -26.51 -30.05 -27.38
CA GLY A 659 -27.62 -29.59 -26.56
C GLY A 659 -27.75 -30.26 -25.20
N ASN A 660 -28.35 -29.50 -24.30
CA ASN A 660 -28.97 -29.98 -23.07
C ASN A 660 -29.91 -31.16 -23.37
N PHE A 661 -29.42 -32.39 -23.26
CA PHE A 661 -30.27 -33.51 -22.89
C PHE A 661 -30.24 -33.57 -21.36
N ARG A 662 -31.27 -32.99 -20.76
CA ARG A 662 -31.56 -33.10 -19.34
C ARG A 662 -31.86 -34.58 -19.06
N GLY A 663 -30.85 -35.32 -18.62
CA GLY A 663 -31.00 -36.66 -18.07
C GLY A 663 -32.04 -36.63 -16.95
N MET A 664 -33.01 -37.53 -17.02
CA MET A 664 -34.22 -37.52 -16.19
C MET A 664 -33.94 -37.87 -14.72
N LEU A 665 -32.71 -38.27 -14.36
CA LEU A 665 -32.26 -38.63 -13.01
C LEU A 665 -30.80 -38.19 -12.80
N GLU A 666 -30.56 -37.33 -11.82
CA GLU A 666 -29.21 -36.89 -11.41
C GLU A 666 -28.80 -37.69 -10.16
N CYS A 667 -27.75 -38.51 -10.27
CA CYS A 667 -27.18 -39.24 -9.12
C CYS A 667 -25.99 -38.45 -8.58
N ARG A 668 -25.90 -38.28 -7.26
CA ARG A 668 -24.74 -37.63 -6.62
C ARG A 668 -23.53 -38.57 -6.70
N LYS A 669 -22.35 -38.06 -7.05
CA LYS A 669 -21.10 -38.86 -7.17
C LYS A 669 -20.78 -39.71 -5.94
N GLU A 670 -21.19 -39.26 -4.77
CA GLU A 670 -21.01 -39.94 -3.48
C GLU A 670 -21.91 -41.18 -3.34
N ASP A 671 -23.05 -41.21 -4.04
CA ASP A 671 -24.05 -42.26 -4.00
C ASP A 671 -23.91 -43.27 -5.16
N GLU A 672 -23.06 -43.01 -6.16
CA GLU A 672 -22.78 -43.93 -7.27
C GLU A 672 -22.34 -45.31 -6.78
N ALA A 673 -21.43 -45.36 -5.81
CA ALA A 673 -20.93 -46.63 -5.25
C ALA A 673 -21.98 -47.40 -4.43
N ARG A 674 -23.04 -46.73 -3.94
CA ARG A 674 -24.20 -47.38 -3.30
C ARG A 674 -25.23 -47.81 -4.32
N PHE A 675 -25.47 -46.99 -5.35
CA PHE A 675 -26.33 -47.33 -6.47
C PHE A 675 -25.82 -48.56 -7.23
N MET A 676 -24.52 -48.60 -7.56
CA MET A 676 -23.85 -49.76 -8.17
C MET A 676 -24.01 -51.02 -7.32
N ARG A 677 -23.84 -50.91 -6.00
CA ARG A 677 -23.99 -52.03 -5.08
C ARG A 677 -25.44 -52.51 -5.01
N ASN A 678 -26.41 -51.62 -4.89
CA ASN A 678 -27.82 -51.99 -4.81
C ASN A 678 -28.33 -52.57 -6.15
N LEU A 679 -27.83 -52.09 -7.30
CA LEU A 679 -28.20 -52.59 -8.62
C LEU A 679 -27.62 -54.00 -8.90
N ILE A 680 -26.41 -54.28 -8.42
CA ILE A 680 -25.71 -55.56 -8.64
C ILE A 680 -26.11 -56.61 -7.61
N ILE A 681 -26.34 -56.21 -6.35
CA ILE A 681 -26.50 -57.14 -5.21
C ILE A 681 -27.97 -57.28 -4.79
N ASP A 682 -28.75 -56.18 -4.78
CA ASP A 682 -30.06 -56.13 -4.13
C ASP A 682 -31.25 -56.05 -5.10
N LEU A 683 -31.00 -55.93 -6.40
CA LEU A 683 -32.07 -55.87 -7.41
C LEU A 683 -32.67 -57.26 -7.65
N LYS A 684 -33.75 -57.59 -6.93
CA LYS A 684 -34.60 -58.76 -7.20
C LYS A 684 -35.81 -58.33 -8.05
N PRO A 685 -35.87 -58.68 -9.34
CA PRO A 685 -37.03 -58.35 -10.16
C PRO A 685 -38.22 -59.22 -9.74
N GLU A 686 -39.33 -58.59 -9.31
CA GLU A 686 -40.54 -59.30 -8.86
C GLU A 686 -41.45 -59.77 -10.01
N LEU A 687 -41.06 -59.56 -11.27
CA LEU A 687 -41.84 -59.97 -12.44
C LEU A 687 -41.15 -61.12 -13.20
N PRO A 688 -41.85 -62.27 -13.44
CA PRO A 688 -41.27 -63.46 -14.05
C PRO A 688 -40.67 -63.25 -15.45
N SER A 689 -41.18 -62.28 -16.23
CA SER A 689 -40.74 -61.99 -17.61
C SER A 689 -39.39 -61.25 -17.71
N LEU A 690 -38.82 -60.79 -16.60
CA LEU A 690 -37.50 -60.13 -16.55
C LEU A 690 -36.40 -61.01 -15.99
N ARG A 691 -36.71 -62.27 -15.64
CA ARG A 691 -35.75 -63.21 -15.01
C ARG A 691 -34.83 -63.92 -16.01
N GLU A 692 -35.15 -63.87 -17.30
CA GLU A 692 -34.41 -64.58 -18.35
C GLU A 692 -33.33 -63.75 -19.06
N LEU A 693 -33.13 -62.48 -18.69
CA LEU A 693 -31.98 -61.71 -19.16
C LEU A 693 -30.88 -61.64 -18.09
N PRO A 694 -29.85 -62.50 -18.15
CA PRO A 694 -28.71 -62.47 -17.22
C PRO A 694 -27.84 -61.20 -17.33
N SER A 695 -28.21 -60.24 -18.19
CA SER A 695 -27.47 -59.01 -18.48
C SER A 695 -28.20 -57.73 -18.06
N LEU A 696 -29.36 -57.80 -17.39
CA LEU A 696 -30.15 -56.60 -17.07
C LEU A 696 -29.38 -55.55 -16.23
N PRO A 697 -28.62 -55.91 -15.17
CA PRO A 697 -27.79 -54.93 -14.45
C PRO A 697 -26.69 -54.34 -15.34
N ALA A 698 -26.07 -55.15 -16.21
CA ALA A 698 -25.05 -54.69 -17.15
C ALA A 698 -25.61 -53.76 -18.24
N PHE A 699 -26.84 -54.01 -18.70
CA PHE A 699 -27.55 -53.18 -19.68
C PHE A 699 -27.93 -51.82 -19.09
N ILE A 700 -28.42 -51.79 -17.85
CA ILE A 700 -28.74 -50.54 -17.14
C ILE A 700 -27.46 -49.73 -16.91
N LEU A 701 -26.34 -50.37 -16.56
CA LEU A 701 -25.03 -49.70 -16.44
C LEU A 701 -24.55 -49.14 -17.77
N PHE A 702 -24.67 -49.90 -18.85
CA PHE A 702 -24.31 -49.43 -20.19
C PHE A 702 -25.18 -48.23 -20.62
N MET A 703 -26.47 -48.26 -20.32
CA MET A 703 -27.38 -47.14 -20.60
C MET A 703 -27.07 -45.90 -19.75
N VAL A 704 -26.66 -46.07 -18.49
CA VAL A 704 -26.23 -44.97 -17.61
C VAL A 704 -24.92 -44.35 -18.11
N VAL A 705 -23.93 -45.15 -18.52
CA VAL A 705 -22.65 -44.66 -19.06
C VAL A 705 -22.81 -44.01 -20.43
N ARG A 706 -23.74 -44.50 -21.26
CA ARG A 706 -24.03 -43.92 -22.59
C ARG A 706 -24.74 -42.56 -22.51
N HIS A 707 -25.48 -42.29 -21.43
CA HIS A 707 -26.32 -41.10 -21.27
C HIS A 707 -25.89 -40.14 -20.14
N ALA A 708 -24.82 -40.46 -19.41
CA ALA A 708 -24.09 -39.54 -18.52
C ALA A 708 -23.09 -38.71 -19.32
#